data_AF-Q22D96-F1
#
_entry.id   AF-Q22D96-F1
#
_cell.length_a   1.000
_cell.length_b   1.000
_cell.length_c   1.000
_cell.angle_alpha   90.00
_cell.angle_beta   90.00
_cell.angle_gamma   90.00
#
_symmetry.space_group_name_H-M   'P 1'
#
loop_
_entity.id
_entity.type
_entity.pdbx_description
1 polymer ?
#
loop_
_entity_poly.entity_id
_entity_poly.type
_entity_poly.pdbx_seq_one_letter_code
_entity_poly.pdbx_strand_id
1 'polypeptide(L)'
;MANYFSLLLFLNILIYINAQCTQNSSNIGGACTCNAGYYGTSASSSGQCIQCPNNSLSVAGTSNTGSTVNQSACNLCQTGYYMSQSANQKQGTAAICVQCPNNSTNSQSPTSSGDPSQCNVCQIGYYMSQAASAGTNGQQGKAANCIQCPGNSTNALGPTSQGDPSQCNLCSINYYMTQNATSGSPGTAATCASCPNNSGNISPPSSAGDSSQCNSCLQNFFMSKAAIPGQAGQIGVSATCIACPNNSGNLQGPTTVGDPFQCNVCALNYYMFQVATFGYPGNAASCIACPNNSGTTSQVTTVGDPSQCNACPNNYYMTAAAVPGSSGNIGTSANCTKCPNNSGNSAAQTSAGDISQCNMCLINYYMQSPAVPVQGTNQAQAAVCAACPNNSGNILGVTIKGDQSQCNICIPGYYMTAASVIGSNGQVGTSAKCSQCPGNSTNLSGAVSPGDPSQCNLCAQNYYMSKSATQGNPGSAAVCIICPNNSGNAAPSSSIGDPSVCNICPQNFYMIQAAVSGVNNNPGSSAICNACPNNSGNQSVSTAGDVSQCNMCQPGYYMTAFAQSGSNGSSSTSAACSQCPQYSTNTGATTLGISSCICYDSNAIALSALQATCQCAPGYGNSTVTTQGAASTCIPCQPGFYENGSGQCVQCAQGNFAYGAGNLQCTACPHASQTLPDLSGCTCFDTSAGTIIWSPFLNVCECDANYYGNADLLTAPSTGSCTACPDGLISQPGQARNSTDCYVYKQILKISYVLTIIIFILF
;
A
#
# COMPACT_ATOMS: atom_id res chain seq x y z
N MET A 1 -4.96 8.67 58.43
CA MET A 1 -4.94 8.95 56.97
C MET A 1 -4.17 10.22 56.60
N ALA A 2 -4.37 11.37 57.27
CA ALA A 2 -3.73 12.66 56.92
C ALA A 2 -2.22 12.61 56.53
N ASN A 3 -1.38 11.94 57.34
CA ASN A 3 0.07 11.88 57.09
C ASN A 3 0.45 11.19 55.75
N TYR A 4 -0.35 10.23 55.28
CA TYR A 4 -0.12 9.59 53.97
C TYR A 4 -0.41 10.53 52.80
N PHE A 5 -1.41 11.41 52.95
CA PHE A 5 -1.74 12.40 51.92
C PHE A 5 -0.62 13.44 51.77
N SER A 6 -0.04 13.89 52.88
CA SER A 6 1.12 14.78 52.87
C SER A 6 2.36 14.12 52.23
N LEU A 7 2.62 12.84 52.52
CA LEU A 7 3.74 12.11 51.94
C LEU A 7 3.59 11.89 50.43
N LEU A 8 2.38 11.55 49.96
CA LEU A 8 2.07 11.42 48.53
C LEU A 8 2.14 12.76 47.79
N LEU A 9 1.71 13.86 48.42
CA LEU A 9 1.84 15.21 47.87
C LEU A 9 3.32 15.59 47.70
N PHE A 10 4.16 15.34 48.72
CA PHE A 10 5.60 15.56 48.64
C PHE A 10 6.29 14.69 47.58
N LEU A 11 5.89 13.42 47.43
CA LEU A 11 6.43 12.55 46.37
C LEU A 11 6.10 13.07 44.96
N ASN A 12 4.88 13.53 44.73
CA ASN A 12 4.50 14.13 43.44
C ASN A 12 5.26 15.43 43.16
N ILE A 13 5.46 16.28 44.17
CA ILE A 13 6.26 17.50 44.06
C ILE A 13 7.74 17.17 43.75
N LEU A 14 8.33 16.16 44.41
CA LEU A 14 9.70 15.72 44.14
C LEU A 14 9.89 15.17 42.73
N ILE A 15 8.90 14.48 42.17
CA ILE A 15 8.93 14.02 40.77
C ILE A 15 8.89 15.22 39.80
N TYR A 16 8.08 16.25 40.11
CA TYR A 16 7.89 17.44 39.26
C TYR A 16 9.07 18.43 39.24
N ILE A 17 10.01 18.32 40.18
CA ILE A 17 11.20 19.19 40.27
C ILE A 17 12.32 18.76 39.30
N ASN A 18 12.21 17.59 38.64
CA ASN A 18 13.10 17.24 37.52
C ASN A 18 12.90 18.23 36.37
N ALA A 19 13.91 19.07 36.12
CA ALA A 19 13.85 20.15 35.14
C ALA A 19 13.51 19.62 33.74
N GLN A 20 12.26 19.83 33.31
CA GLN A 20 11.80 19.41 31.99
C GLN A 20 12.43 20.30 30.92
N CYS A 21 13.22 19.67 30.06
CA CYS A 21 13.87 20.31 28.92
C CYS A 21 12.91 20.33 27.71
N THR A 22 13.10 21.30 26.80
CA THR A 22 12.26 21.42 25.59
C THR A 22 12.50 20.28 24.59
N GLN A 23 11.66 20.20 23.56
CA GLN A 23 11.84 19.21 22.49
C GLN A 23 13.23 19.38 21.82
N ASN A 24 13.86 18.25 21.47
CA ASN A 24 15.23 18.17 20.92
C ASN A 24 16.32 18.69 21.87
N SER A 25 16.14 18.54 23.18
CA SER A 25 17.17 18.80 24.19
C SER A 25 17.24 17.69 25.25
N SER A 26 18.36 17.64 25.98
CA SER A 26 18.64 16.67 27.03
C SER A 26 19.18 17.38 28.28
N ASN A 27 18.96 16.81 29.46
CA ASN A 27 19.60 17.30 30.68
C ASN A 27 21.03 16.73 30.77
N ILE A 28 22.04 17.59 30.65
CA ILE A 28 23.46 17.23 30.74
C ILE A 28 24.06 18.00 31.92
N GLY A 29 24.45 17.29 32.98
CA GLY A 29 25.08 17.88 34.16
C GLY A 29 24.16 18.77 35.01
N GLY A 30 22.82 18.58 34.94
CA GLY A 30 21.84 19.39 35.66
C GLY A 30 21.26 20.56 34.86
N ALA A 31 21.85 20.89 33.71
CA ALA A 31 21.35 21.91 32.79
C ALA A 31 20.72 21.27 31.54
N CYS A 32 19.63 21.86 31.04
CA CYS A 32 19.10 21.48 29.73
C CYS A 32 19.98 22.05 28.62
N THR A 33 20.37 21.21 27.66
CA THR A 33 21.15 21.59 26.47
C THR A 33 20.53 20.98 25.22
N CYS A 34 20.47 21.75 24.13
CA CYS A 34 20.02 21.25 22.83
C CYS A 34 20.85 20.03 22.39
N ASN A 35 20.20 19.05 21.78
CA ASN A 35 20.84 17.84 21.30
C ASN A 35 21.83 18.16 20.15
N ALA A 36 22.75 17.24 19.87
CA ALA A 36 23.69 17.39 18.76
C ALA A 36 22.92 17.51 17.43
N GLY A 37 23.31 18.45 16.57
CA GLY A 37 22.57 18.80 15.36
C GLY A 37 21.40 19.79 15.57
N TYR A 38 21.22 20.31 16.79
CA TYR A 38 20.28 21.40 17.11
C TYR A 38 21.00 22.57 17.78
N TYR A 39 20.44 23.78 17.72
CA TYR A 39 20.93 24.97 18.42
C TYR A 39 19.77 25.81 18.98
N GLY A 40 20.01 26.58 20.04
CA GLY A 40 18.95 27.39 20.65
C GLY A 40 19.43 28.40 21.69
N THR A 41 18.64 29.45 21.92
CA THR A 41 18.93 30.46 22.95
C THR A 41 18.60 29.99 24.36
N SER A 42 17.71 29.01 24.50
CA SER A 42 17.47 28.24 25.71
C SER A 42 16.93 26.85 25.37
N ALA A 43 17.24 25.86 26.21
CA ALA A 43 16.67 24.52 26.20
C ALA A 43 15.78 24.21 27.43
N SER A 44 15.49 25.20 28.27
CA SER A 44 14.49 25.09 29.35
C SER A 44 13.08 24.79 28.78
N SER A 45 12.11 24.46 29.63
CA SER A 45 10.71 24.16 29.24
C SER A 45 10.01 25.23 28.39
N SER A 46 10.50 26.47 28.40
CA SER A 46 10.04 27.61 27.57
C SER A 46 10.93 27.93 26.36
N GLY A 47 12.00 27.15 26.15
CA GLY A 47 13.00 27.35 25.09
C GLY A 47 12.67 26.58 23.80
N GLN A 48 13.51 26.79 22.78
CA GLN A 48 13.41 26.12 21.49
C GLN A 48 14.80 25.71 20.99
N CYS A 49 14.92 24.44 20.58
CA CYS A 49 16.09 23.90 19.92
C CYS A 49 15.77 23.65 18.44
N ILE A 50 16.35 24.47 17.57
CA ILE A 50 16.14 24.50 16.12
C ILE A 50 17.16 23.59 15.44
N GLN A 51 16.74 22.80 14.45
CA GLN A 51 17.63 21.89 13.73
C GLN A 51 18.66 22.67 12.89
N CYS A 52 19.89 22.16 12.83
CA CYS A 52 20.94 22.71 11.97
C CYS A 52 20.59 22.53 10.47
N PRO A 53 20.70 23.59 9.64
CA PRO A 53 20.38 23.53 8.21
C PRO A 53 21.53 22.90 7.40
N ASN A 54 21.35 22.76 6.09
CA ASN A 54 22.43 22.49 5.12
C ASN A 54 23.30 21.25 5.44
N ASN A 55 22.75 20.22 6.10
CA ASN A 55 23.47 19.03 6.58
C ASN A 55 24.67 19.36 7.51
N SER A 56 24.59 20.50 8.20
CA SER A 56 25.53 20.88 9.26
C SER A 56 25.12 20.26 10.61
N LEU A 57 26.06 20.24 11.56
CA LEU A 57 25.87 19.76 12.92
C LEU A 57 26.43 20.75 13.94
N SER A 58 25.92 20.63 15.16
CA SER A 58 26.40 21.28 16.37
C SER A 58 26.79 20.23 17.40
N VAL A 59 27.75 20.56 18.29
CA VAL A 59 28.06 19.73 19.47
C VAL A 59 27.17 20.15 20.63
N ALA A 60 26.52 19.18 21.28
CA ALA A 60 25.67 19.41 22.44
C ALA A 60 26.46 19.97 23.63
N GLY A 61 25.97 21.08 24.21
CA GLY A 61 26.60 21.72 25.38
C GLY A 61 26.34 23.22 25.42
N THR A 62 27.28 23.97 26.01
CA THR A 62 27.25 25.45 26.04
C THR A 62 27.56 26.09 24.68
N SER A 63 28.11 25.33 23.73
CA SER A 63 28.40 25.77 22.36
C SER A 63 27.15 25.89 21.48
N ASN A 64 26.10 25.12 21.75
CA ASN A 64 24.84 25.12 20.99
C ASN A 64 23.62 25.57 21.81
N THR A 65 23.79 25.89 23.10
CA THR A 65 22.72 26.33 23.99
C THR A 65 23.14 27.55 24.81
N GLY A 66 22.47 28.69 24.62
CA GLY A 66 22.68 29.89 25.45
C GLY A 66 22.26 31.19 24.78
N SER A 67 22.07 32.26 25.56
CA SER A 67 21.48 33.53 25.09
C SER A 67 22.24 34.24 23.96
N THR A 68 23.52 33.92 23.75
CA THR A 68 24.36 34.45 22.65
C THR A 68 24.48 33.48 21.46
N VAL A 69 23.89 32.29 21.54
CA VAL A 69 23.96 31.27 20.48
C VAL A 69 23.05 31.63 19.31
N ASN A 70 23.60 31.52 18.10
CA ASN A 70 22.87 31.65 16.85
C ASN A 70 23.22 30.46 15.92
N GLN A 71 22.72 30.48 14.68
CA GLN A 71 22.87 29.38 13.72
C GLN A 71 24.34 29.02 13.40
N SER A 72 25.31 29.89 13.68
CA SER A 72 26.74 29.58 13.54
C SER A 72 27.28 28.54 14.53
N ALA A 73 26.50 28.14 15.54
CA ALA A 73 26.79 26.95 16.35
C ALA A 73 26.66 25.64 15.57
N CYS A 74 26.04 25.67 14.39
CA CYS A 74 26.05 24.59 13.41
C CYS A 74 27.34 24.68 12.57
N ASN A 75 28.47 24.42 13.21
CA ASN A 75 29.83 24.63 12.68
C ASN A 75 30.55 23.37 12.20
N LEU A 76 29.91 22.20 12.28
CA LEU A 76 30.41 20.93 11.75
C LEU A 76 29.60 20.51 10.51
N CYS A 77 30.12 19.57 9.73
CA CYS A 77 29.34 18.86 8.70
C CYS A 77 29.05 17.41 9.11
N GLN A 78 27.90 16.88 8.68
CA GLN A 78 27.58 15.45 8.84
C GLN A 78 28.62 14.58 8.13
N THR A 79 28.88 13.39 8.68
CA THR A 79 29.72 12.38 8.02
C THR A 79 29.18 12.08 6.63
N GLY A 80 30.04 12.08 5.61
CA GLY A 80 29.63 11.98 4.20
C GLY A 80 29.36 13.32 3.50
N TYR A 81 29.56 14.46 4.17
CA TYR A 81 29.54 15.79 3.56
C TYR A 81 30.84 16.55 3.82
N TYR A 82 31.41 17.20 2.78
CA TYR A 82 32.54 18.12 2.93
C TYR A 82 32.06 19.56 3.19
N MET A 83 32.88 20.36 3.87
CA MET A 83 32.52 21.74 4.23
C MET A 83 32.96 22.71 3.14
N SER A 84 32.03 23.10 2.26
CA SER A 84 32.29 24.10 1.21
C SER A 84 32.46 25.53 1.77
N GLN A 85 31.79 25.84 2.88
CA GLN A 85 31.90 27.11 3.59
C GLN A 85 31.76 26.90 5.10
N SER A 86 32.66 27.46 5.91
CA SER A 86 32.55 27.45 7.38
C SER A 86 31.49 28.41 7.92
N ALA A 87 30.92 28.06 9.06
CA ALA A 87 29.99 28.90 9.81
C ALA A 87 30.59 30.28 10.17
N ASN A 88 29.79 31.34 10.10
CA ASN A 88 30.26 32.70 10.37
C ASN A 88 29.50 33.31 11.57
N GLN A 89 30.19 33.42 12.71
CA GLN A 89 29.62 33.99 13.94
C GLN A 89 29.15 35.44 13.80
N LYS A 90 29.82 36.26 12.96
CA LYS A 90 29.45 37.67 12.75
C LYS A 90 28.22 37.86 11.86
N GLN A 91 27.97 36.92 10.94
CA GLN A 91 26.79 36.91 10.07
C GLN A 91 25.67 36.02 10.62
N GLY A 92 25.94 35.21 11.65
CA GLY A 92 24.99 34.29 12.25
C GLY A 92 24.59 33.12 11.35
N THR A 93 25.49 32.66 10.47
CA THR A 93 25.20 31.59 9.49
C THR A 93 25.85 30.26 9.87
N ALA A 94 25.14 29.16 9.61
CA ALA A 94 25.70 27.79 9.66
C ALA A 94 26.83 27.57 8.64
N ALA A 95 27.52 26.44 8.77
CA ALA A 95 28.34 25.88 7.70
C ALA A 95 27.47 25.44 6.49
N ILE A 96 28.07 25.40 5.30
CA ILE A 96 27.46 24.85 4.09
C ILE A 96 28.17 23.53 3.74
N CYS A 97 27.44 22.43 3.91
CA CYS A 97 27.96 21.08 3.73
C CYS A 97 27.44 20.47 2.42
N VAL A 98 28.35 20.01 1.57
CA VAL A 98 28.06 19.43 0.25
C VAL A 98 28.36 17.94 0.27
N GLN A 99 27.48 17.12 -0.28
CA GLN A 99 27.59 15.67 -0.21
C GLN A 99 28.87 15.18 -0.93
N CYS A 100 29.55 14.20 -0.33
CA CYS A 100 30.71 13.57 -0.93
C CYS A 100 30.32 12.81 -2.23
N PRO A 101 30.97 13.09 -3.37
CA PRO A 101 30.67 12.42 -4.64
C PRO A 101 31.27 11.00 -4.69
N ASN A 102 31.02 10.27 -5.77
CA ASN A 102 31.69 9.00 -6.10
C ASN A 102 31.64 7.92 -4.99
N ASN A 103 30.56 7.88 -4.20
CA ASN A 103 30.36 6.97 -3.06
C ASN A 103 31.48 7.05 -1.99
N SER A 104 32.07 8.23 -1.85
CA SER A 104 33.06 8.54 -0.82
C SER A 104 32.43 9.15 0.44
N THR A 105 33.23 9.30 1.48
CA THR A 105 32.92 9.93 2.76
C THR A 105 34.21 10.49 3.37
N ASN A 106 34.09 11.25 4.44
CA ASN A 106 35.18 11.60 5.35
C ASN A 106 35.28 10.57 6.49
N SER A 107 36.43 10.51 7.15
CA SER A 107 36.65 9.69 8.36
C SER A 107 36.09 10.35 9.64
N GLN A 108 35.92 11.67 9.62
CA GLN A 108 35.44 12.50 10.73
C GLN A 108 34.65 13.70 10.17
N SER A 109 33.69 14.22 10.94
CA SER A 109 32.98 15.46 10.63
C SER A 109 33.94 16.63 10.37
N PRO A 110 33.94 17.25 9.18
CA PRO A 110 34.76 18.42 8.89
C PRO A 110 34.47 19.59 9.84
N THR A 111 35.55 20.22 10.31
CA THR A 111 35.56 21.37 11.22
C THR A 111 35.96 22.69 10.55
N SER A 112 36.43 22.62 9.30
CA SER A 112 36.98 23.75 8.54
C SER A 112 36.66 23.64 7.05
N SER A 113 36.55 24.80 6.40
CA SER A 113 36.28 24.91 4.97
C SER A 113 37.35 24.21 4.13
N GLY A 114 36.92 23.48 3.11
CA GLY A 114 37.79 22.78 2.17
C GLY A 114 37.05 22.42 0.89
N ASP A 115 37.57 21.41 0.19
CA ASP A 115 37.08 20.96 -1.11
C ASP A 115 36.80 19.44 -1.10
N PRO A 116 36.39 18.82 -2.22
CA PRO A 116 36.09 17.39 -2.28
C PRO A 116 37.20 16.45 -1.79
N SER A 117 38.46 16.88 -1.67
CA SER A 117 39.52 16.03 -1.09
C SER A 117 39.34 15.75 0.41
N GLN A 118 38.40 16.42 1.10
CA GLN A 118 37.94 16.01 2.43
C GLN A 118 37.23 14.64 2.40
N CYS A 119 36.69 14.22 1.25
CA CYS A 119 36.03 12.93 1.05
C CYS A 119 37.08 11.86 0.70
N ASN A 120 37.90 11.50 1.69
CA ASN A 120 39.10 10.69 1.56
C ASN A 120 38.94 9.21 1.95
N VAL A 121 37.71 8.76 2.22
CA VAL A 121 37.36 7.37 2.59
C VAL A 121 36.26 6.89 1.66
N CYS A 122 36.18 5.60 1.35
CA CYS A 122 35.03 5.03 0.65
C CYS A 122 33.89 4.65 1.61
N GLN A 123 32.65 4.64 1.15
CA GLN A 123 31.54 4.12 1.95
C GLN A 123 31.67 2.60 2.14
N ILE A 124 31.06 2.06 3.20
CA ILE A 124 31.07 0.61 3.47
C ILE A 124 30.41 -0.12 2.28
N GLY A 125 31.05 -1.21 1.82
CA GLY A 125 30.62 -1.92 0.60
C GLY A 125 31.18 -1.33 -0.70
N TYR A 126 32.17 -0.43 -0.63
CA TYR A 126 32.92 0.07 -1.78
C TYR A 126 34.44 -0.07 -1.57
N TYR A 127 35.20 -0.30 -2.64
CA TYR A 127 36.67 -0.28 -2.66
C TYR A 127 37.22 0.97 -3.35
N MET A 128 38.41 1.41 -2.94
CA MET A 128 39.01 2.66 -3.39
C MET A 128 39.88 2.47 -4.65
N SER A 129 39.28 2.67 -5.82
CA SER A 129 40.01 2.58 -7.11
C SER A 129 41.02 3.72 -7.32
N GLN A 130 40.79 4.89 -6.71
CA GLN A 130 41.69 6.04 -6.73
C GLN A 130 41.56 6.80 -5.41
N ALA A 131 42.70 7.17 -4.80
CA ALA A 131 42.70 7.98 -3.58
C ALA A 131 42.30 9.44 -3.85
N ALA A 132 41.76 10.11 -2.81
CA ALA A 132 41.53 11.55 -2.85
C ALA A 132 42.85 12.31 -3.05
N SER A 133 42.81 13.37 -3.86
CA SER A 133 43.98 14.19 -4.18
C SER A 133 43.73 15.64 -3.79
N ALA A 134 44.61 16.22 -2.94
CA ALA A 134 44.55 17.64 -2.60
C ALA A 134 44.68 18.53 -3.86
N GLY A 135 44.02 19.68 -3.85
CA GLY A 135 44.14 20.69 -4.90
C GLY A 135 45.57 21.23 -5.03
N THR A 136 45.98 21.57 -6.25
CA THR A 136 47.26 22.25 -6.51
C THR A 136 47.04 23.46 -7.41
N ASN A 137 47.84 24.51 -7.20
CA ASN A 137 47.84 25.74 -8.03
C ASN A 137 46.44 26.36 -8.25
N GLY A 138 45.58 26.35 -7.22
CA GLY A 138 44.24 26.93 -7.26
C GLY A 138 43.15 26.04 -7.90
N GLN A 139 43.48 24.83 -8.37
CA GLN A 139 42.46 23.84 -8.71
C GLN A 139 41.90 23.20 -7.43
N GLN A 140 40.59 22.89 -7.42
CA GLN A 140 39.96 22.12 -6.36
C GLN A 140 40.53 20.69 -6.33
N GLY A 141 40.72 20.17 -5.12
CA GLY A 141 41.00 18.77 -4.88
C GLY A 141 39.86 17.83 -5.29
N LYS A 142 40.18 16.54 -5.36
CA LYS A 142 39.28 15.48 -5.79
C LYS A 142 39.02 14.52 -4.64
N ALA A 143 37.76 14.11 -4.50
CA ALA A 143 37.35 13.01 -3.64
C ALA A 143 37.96 11.67 -4.10
N ALA A 144 37.94 10.68 -3.22
CA ALA A 144 38.24 9.29 -3.60
C ALA A 144 37.24 8.77 -4.65
N ASN A 145 37.69 7.86 -5.52
CA ASN A 145 36.82 7.20 -6.50
C ASN A 145 36.49 5.77 -6.03
N CYS A 146 35.26 5.57 -5.56
CA CYS A 146 34.86 4.35 -4.87
C CYS A 146 33.93 3.50 -5.75
N ILE A 147 34.37 2.26 -6.03
CA ILE A 147 33.64 1.29 -6.85
C ILE A 147 32.97 0.26 -5.93
N GLN A 148 31.71 -0.10 -6.23
CA GLN A 148 30.94 -1.01 -5.39
C GLN A 148 31.59 -2.40 -5.34
N CYS A 149 31.59 -3.02 -4.17
CA CYS A 149 32.09 -4.37 -3.97
C CYS A 149 31.25 -5.39 -4.79
N PRO A 150 31.88 -6.22 -5.65
CA PRO A 150 31.18 -7.15 -6.51
C PRO A 150 30.68 -8.39 -5.73
N GLY A 151 29.72 -9.13 -6.30
CA GLY A 151 29.35 -10.45 -5.79
C GLY A 151 28.75 -10.49 -4.38
N ASN A 152 28.19 -9.37 -3.89
CA ASN A 152 27.68 -9.20 -2.52
C ASN A 152 28.76 -9.22 -1.42
N SER A 153 30.04 -9.07 -1.80
CA SER A 153 31.13 -8.81 -0.85
C SER A 153 31.03 -7.41 -0.23
N THR A 154 31.74 -7.18 0.86
CA THR A 154 31.79 -5.89 1.59
C THR A 154 33.10 -5.78 2.38
N ASN A 155 33.24 -4.72 3.18
CA ASN A 155 34.37 -4.47 4.08
C ASN A 155 33.92 -4.11 5.50
N ALA A 156 34.78 -4.33 6.49
CA ALA A 156 34.49 -3.99 7.89
C ALA A 156 34.37 -2.47 8.11
N LEU A 157 35.18 -1.72 7.36
CA LEU A 157 35.32 -0.27 7.40
C LEU A 157 35.56 0.20 5.96
N GLY A 158 35.12 1.43 5.67
CA GLY A 158 35.44 2.10 4.43
C GLY A 158 36.96 2.23 4.22
N PRO A 159 37.54 1.79 3.08
CA PRO A 159 38.97 1.91 2.85
C PRO A 159 39.41 3.37 2.76
N THR A 160 40.62 3.64 3.26
CA THR A 160 41.25 4.97 3.38
C THR A 160 42.45 5.15 2.44
N SER A 161 42.82 4.09 1.70
CA SER A 161 43.94 4.05 0.76
C SER A 161 43.53 3.35 -0.53
N GLN A 162 44.16 3.75 -1.64
CA GLN A 162 43.91 3.15 -2.95
C GLN A 162 44.27 1.65 -2.95
N GLY A 163 43.43 0.85 -3.60
CA GLY A 163 43.60 -0.58 -3.76
C GLY A 163 42.70 -1.13 -4.85
N ASP A 164 42.31 -2.40 -4.71
CA ASP A 164 41.57 -3.16 -5.72
C ASP A 164 40.44 -3.97 -5.04
N PRO A 165 39.70 -4.86 -5.76
CA PRO A 165 38.61 -5.64 -5.20
C PRO A 165 38.98 -6.48 -3.95
N SER A 166 40.26 -6.77 -3.69
CA SER A 166 40.67 -7.47 -2.46
C SER A 166 40.36 -6.70 -1.16
N GLN A 167 40.09 -5.39 -1.24
CA GLN A 167 39.54 -4.61 -0.12
C GLN A 167 38.13 -5.07 0.27
N CYS A 168 37.39 -5.74 -0.61
CA CYS A 168 36.07 -6.32 -0.34
C CYS A 168 36.23 -7.74 0.24
N ASN A 169 36.79 -7.81 1.46
CA ASN A 169 37.25 -9.05 2.08
C ASN A 169 36.23 -9.77 2.98
N LEU A 170 35.02 -9.22 3.14
CA LEU A 170 33.92 -9.82 3.88
C LEU A 170 32.76 -10.17 2.94
N CYS A 171 31.81 -10.97 3.42
CA CYS A 171 30.50 -11.12 2.78
C CYS A 171 29.43 -10.27 3.48
N SER A 172 28.49 -9.71 2.70
CA SER A 172 27.38 -8.93 3.25
C SER A 172 26.50 -9.78 4.19
N ILE A 173 25.79 -9.12 5.10
CA ILE A 173 24.81 -9.78 5.98
C ILE A 173 23.80 -10.56 5.12
N ASN A 174 23.47 -11.78 5.56
CA ASN A 174 22.67 -12.80 4.85
C ASN A 174 23.38 -13.52 3.69
N TYR A 175 24.70 -13.39 3.56
CA TYR A 175 25.53 -14.18 2.66
C TYR A 175 26.63 -14.92 3.43
N TYR A 176 26.94 -16.16 3.03
CA TYR A 176 28.11 -16.91 3.50
C TYR A 176 29.26 -16.82 2.49
N MET A 177 30.49 -16.96 2.97
CA MET A 177 31.69 -16.84 2.15
C MET A 177 32.12 -18.20 1.61
N THR A 178 32.09 -18.38 0.29
CA THR A 178 32.59 -19.59 -0.38
C THR A 178 34.08 -19.48 -0.71
N GLN A 179 34.62 -18.27 -0.83
CA GLN A 179 36.04 -18.04 -1.12
C GLN A 179 36.53 -16.73 -0.49
N ASN A 180 37.72 -16.77 0.11
CA ASN A 180 38.40 -15.58 0.62
C ASN A 180 38.73 -14.61 -0.54
N ALA A 181 38.77 -13.32 -0.24
CA ALA A 181 39.46 -12.35 -1.10
C ALA A 181 40.95 -12.75 -1.25
N THR A 182 41.51 -12.55 -2.45
CA THR A 182 42.92 -12.85 -2.73
C THR A 182 43.72 -11.56 -2.85
N SER A 183 44.82 -11.45 -2.11
CA SER A 183 45.78 -10.36 -2.25
C SER A 183 46.69 -10.59 -3.45
N GLY A 184 46.81 -9.59 -4.31
CA GLY A 184 47.53 -9.68 -5.57
C GLY A 184 47.44 -8.38 -6.36
N SER A 185 47.70 -8.45 -7.67
CA SER A 185 47.46 -7.34 -8.60
C SER A 185 47.14 -7.91 -9.99
N PRO A 186 45.86 -8.03 -10.39
CA PRO A 186 44.67 -7.68 -9.60
C PRO A 186 44.37 -8.73 -8.51
N GLY A 187 44.08 -8.28 -7.30
CA GLY A 187 43.45 -9.08 -6.25
C GLY A 187 41.94 -9.26 -6.49
N THR A 188 41.37 -10.32 -5.92
CA THR A 188 39.93 -10.62 -6.03
C THR A 188 39.20 -10.27 -4.74
N ALA A 189 37.95 -9.82 -4.87
CA ALA A 189 37.01 -9.77 -3.75
C ALA A 189 36.69 -11.16 -3.20
N ALA A 190 36.05 -11.22 -2.03
CA ALA A 190 35.48 -12.45 -1.50
C ALA A 190 34.31 -12.93 -2.38
N THR A 191 34.20 -14.25 -2.57
CA THR A 191 33.05 -14.87 -3.26
C THR A 191 31.99 -15.23 -2.23
N CYS A 192 30.78 -14.73 -2.42
CA CYS A 192 29.69 -14.81 -1.45
C CYS A 192 28.44 -15.45 -2.06
N ALA A 193 27.78 -16.34 -1.30
CA ALA A 193 26.55 -17.01 -1.69
C ALA A 193 25.43 -16.68 -0.70
N SER A 194 24.20 -16.54 -1.18
CA SER A 194 23.03 -16.21 -0.34
C SER A 194 22.71 -17.33 0.66
N CYS A 195 22.40 -16.95 1.90
CA CYS A 195 21.97 -17.91 2.91
C CYS A 195 20.65 -18.61 2.52
N PRO A 196 20.60 -19.96 2.51
CA PRO A 196 19.40 -20.70 2.13
C PRO A 196 18.38 -20.77 3.28
N ASN A 197 17.21 -21.38 3.06
CA ASN A 197 16.24 -21.75 4.10
C ASN A 197 15.74 -20.58 5.00
N ASN A 198 15.71 -19.35 4.47
CA ASN A 198 15.40 -18.10 5.20
C ASN A 198 16.32 -17.85 6.42
N SER A 199 17.55 -18.37 6.36
CA SER A 199 18.61 -18.10 7.32
C SER A 199 19.41 -16.85 6.95
N GLY A 200 20.20 -16.37 7.90
CA GLY A 200 21.10 -15.22 7.76
C GLY A 200 22.25 -15.34 8.75
N ASN A 201 22.96 -14.24 8.96
CA ASN A 201 24.04 -14.16 9.95
C ASN A 201 24.03 -12.82 10.68
N ILE A 202 24.37 -12.85 11.97
CA ILE A 202 24.42 -11.65 12.82
C ILE A 202 25.64 -10.75 12.56
N SER A 203 26.59 -11.22 11.76
CA SER A 203 27.83 -10.51 11.43
C SER A 203 28.36 -10.95 10.06
N PRO A 204 28.89 -10.02 9.23
CA PRO A 204 29.63 -10.33 8.01
C PRO A 204 30.70 -11.43 8.20
N PRO A 205 30.66 -12.55 7.45
CA PRO A 205 31.72 -13.54 7.47
C PRO A 205 33.05 -12.97 6.98
N SER A 206 34.14 -13.35 7.65
CA SER A 206 35.52 -12.89 7.39
C SER A 206 36.48 -13.99 6.92
N SER A 207 35.97 -15.20 6.68
CA SER A 207 36.73 -16.35 6.20
C SER A 207 35.82 -17.31 5.43
N ALA A 208 36.37 -17.96 4.41
CA ALA A 208 35.69 -18.98 3.62
C ALA A 208 35.19 -20.14 4.50
N GLY A 209 34.04 -20.70 4.14
CA GLY A 209 33.37 -21.80 4.80
C GLY A 209 32.17 -22.29 3.98
N ASP A 210 31.13 -22.74 4.67
CA ASP A 210 29.92 -23.29 4.07
C ASP A 210 28.63 -22.66 4.64
N SER A 211 27.48 -23.23 4.30
CA SER A 211 26.17 -22.70 4.69
C SER A 211 25.93 -22.68 6.21
N SER A 212 26.74 -23.36 7.03
CA SER A 212 26.66 -23.28 8.49
C SER A 212 27.04 -21.91 9.06
N GLN A 213 27.69 -21.04 8.27
CA GLN A 213 27.85 -19.62 8.59
C GLN A 213 26.51 -18.88 8.70
N CYS A 214 25.45 -19.40 8.07
CA CYS A 214 24.09 -18.87 8.15
C CYS A 214 23.39 -19.40 9.40
N ASN A 215 23.83 -18.86 10.55
CA ASN A 215 23.51 -19.35 11.90
C ASN A 215 22.38 -18.61 12.62
N SER A 216 21.78 -17.59 12.01
CA SER A 216 20.54 -16.96 12.47
C SER A 216 19.41 -17.18 11.47
N CYS A 217 18.19 -16.82 11.86
CA CYS A 217 17.11 -16.59 10.90
C CYS A 217 17.11 -15.15 10.38
N LEU A 218 16.36 -14.89 9.31
CA LEU A 218 15.95 -13.55 8.91
C LEU A 218 14.84 -13.01 9.84
N GLN A 219 14.60 -11.70 9.83
CA GLN A 219 13.48 -11.11 10.57
C GLN A 219 12.13 -11.68 10.07
N ASN A 220 11.21 -11.89 11.01
CA ASN A 220 9.90 -12.52 10.80
C ASN A 220 9.94 -14.02 10.47
N PHE A 221 11.05 -14.70 10.80
CA PHE A 221 11.15 -16.17 10.79
C PHE A 221 11.61 -16.67 12.17
N PHE A 222 11.16 -17.86 12.57
CA PHE A 222 11.64 -18.57 13.77
C PHE A 222 12.50 -19.78 13.42
N MET A 223 13.41 -20.15 14.33
CA MET A 223 14.42 -21.17 14.07
C MET A 223 13.93 -22.57 14.48
N SER A 224 13.47 -23.35 13.51
CA SER A 224 13.09 -24.74 13.72
C SER A 224 14.27 -25.71 13.87
N LYS A 225 15.43 -25.39 13.29
CA LYS A 225 16.70 -26.12 13.44
C LYS A 225 17.86 -25.13 13.36
N ALA A 226 18.87 -25.31 14.20
CA ALA A 226 20.11 -24.54 14.16
C ALA A 226 21.02 -24.99 13.01
N ALA A 227 21.95 -24.13 12.62
CA ALA A 227 23.05 -24.50 11.75
C ALA A 227 23.92 -25.58 12.40
N ILE A 228 24.42 -26.52 11.59
CA ILE A 228 25.35 -27.57 12.03
C ILE A 228 26.69 -27.32 11.33
N PRO A 229 27.76 -26.96 12.06
CA PRO A 229 29.09 -26.78 11.49
C PRO A 229 29.59 -28.03 10.76
N GLY A 230 30.26 -27.84 9.62
CA GLY A 230 30.86 -28.91 8.85
C GLY A 230 31.90 -29.69 9.66
N GLN A 231 31.71 -31.00 9.78
CA GLN A 231 32.76 -31.93 10.26
C GLN A 231 33.79 -32.15 9.14
N ALA A 232 34.97 -32.67 9.47
CA ALA A 232 35.99 -32.97 8.46
C ALA A 232 35.46 -33.96 7.40
N GLY A 233 35.26 -33.48 6.16
CA GLY A 233 34.66 -34.26 5.07
C GLY A 233 33.13 -34.17 4.94
N GLN A 234 32.45 -33.29 5.70
CA GLN A 234 31.01 -33.03 5.58
C GLN A 234 30.74 -31.54 5.40
N ILE A 235 29.80 -31.21 4.51
CA ILE A 235 29.35 -29.82 4.29
C ILE A 235 28.41 -29.42 5.42
N GLY A 236 28.72 -28.32 6.11
CA GLY A 236 27.86 -27.74 7.14
C GLY A 236 26.57 -27.15 6.57
N VAL A 237 25.48 -27.35 7.31
CA VAL A 237 24.12 -26.94 6.93
C VAL A 237 23.69 -25.69 7.70
N SER A 238 22.95 -24.81 7.01
CA SER A 238 22.37 -23.59 7.58
C SER A 238 21.33 -23.86 8.66
N ALA A 239 20.94 -22.81 9.39
CA ALA A 239 19.68 -22.83 10.13
C ALA A 239 18.49 -23.11 9.19
N THR A 240 17.43 -23.70 9.73
CA THR A 240 16.16 -23.92 9.02
C THR A 240 15.08 -23.03 9.63
N CYS A 241 14.65 -22.02 8.88
CA CYS A 241 13.83 -20.94 9.39
C CYS A 241 12.42 -20.93 8.76
N ILE A 242 11.40 -20.95 9.61
CA ILE A 242 9.98 -21.00 9.23
C ILE A 242 9.37 -19.61 9.42
N ALA A 243 8.54 -19.17 8.47
CA ALA A 243 7.88 -17.86 8.54
C ALA A 243 6.97 -17.77 9.77
N CYS A 244 6.97 -16.62 10.44
CA CYS A 244 6.12 -16.37 11.59
C CYS A 244 4.63 -16.38 11.20
N PRO A 245 3.76 -17.14 11.89
CA PRO A 245 2.33 -17.21 11.57
C PRO A 245 1.59 -15.94 12.02
N ASN A 246 0.31 -15.82 11.63
CA ASN A 246 -0.62 -14.80 12.15
C ASN A 246 -0.15 -13.33 12.00
N ASN A 247 0.71 -13.02 11.03
CA ASN A 247 1.32 -11.70 10.82
C ASN A 247 2.21 -11.21 11.99
N SER A 248 2.66 -12.14 12.83
CA SER A 248 3.69 -11.91 13.84
C SER A 248 5.09 -11.91 13.23
N GLY A 249 6.08 -11.54 14.02
CA GLY A 249 7.48 -11.47 13.63
C GLY A 249 8.40 -11.33 14.84
N ASN A 250 9.62 -10.85 14.60
CA ASN A 250 10.62 -10.58 15.62
C ASN A 250 11.43 -9.32 15.29
N LEU A 251 11.97 -8.67 16.33
CA LEU A 251 12.86 -7.49 16.23
C LEU A 251 14.22 -7.84 15.63
N GLN A 252 14.69 -9.07 15.89
CA GLN A 252 15.92 -9.65 15.38
C GLN A 252 15.66 -11.13 15.09
N GLY A 253 16.25 -11.65 14.01
CA GLY A 253 16.12 -13.06 13.68
C GLY A 253 16.83 -13.93 14.74
N PRO A 254 16.16 -14.97 15.28
CA PRO A 254 16.72 -15.79 16.35
C PRO A 254 18.00 -16.53 15.95
N THR A 255 18.85 -16.79 16.94
CA THR A 255 20.12 -17.54 16.84
C THR A 255 20.08 -18.89 17.56
N THR A 256 18.98 -19.20 18.25
CA THR A 256 18.75 -20.45 18.98
C THR A 256 17.50 -21.14 18.47
N VAL A 257 17.46 -22.48 18.52
CA VAL A 257 16.27 -23.26 18.18
C VAL A 257 15.12 -22.90 19.13
N GLY A 258 13.92 -22.76 18.56
CA GLY A 258 12.71 -22.52 19.33
C GLY A 258 11.46 -22.86 18.54
N ASP A 259 10.32 -22.48 19.08
CA ASP A 259 8.99 -22.68 18.51
C ASP A 259 8.37 -21.32 18.13
N PRO A 260 7.08 -21.25 17.71
CA PRO A 260 6.43 -20.00 17.35
C PRO A 260 6.45 -18.90 18.43
N PHE A 261 6.76 -19.19 19.70
CA PHE A 261 6.95 -18.14 20.72
C PHE A 261 8.06 -17.13 20.35
N GLN A 262 9.03 -17.52 19.51
CA GLN A 262 10.04 -16.60 18.96
C GLN A 262 9.45 -15.49 18.05
N CYS A 263 8.19 -15.63 17.64
CA CYS A 263 7.44 -14.63 16.89
C CYS A 263 6.61 -13.75 17.86
N ASN A 264 7.31 -12.97 18.67
CA ASN A 264 6.76 -12.27 19.83
C ASN A 264 6.37 -10.80 19.59
N VAL A 265 6.51 -10.27 18.38
CA VAL A 265 6.05 -8.92 18.01
C VAL A 265 5.11 -8.98 16.81
N CYS A 266 4.34 -7.92 16.57
CA CYS A 266 3.56 -7.77 15.34
C CYS A 266 4.33 -6.99 14.28
N ALA A 267 4.17 -7.38 13.02
CA ALA A 267 4.73 -6.67 11.87
C ALA A 267 4.19 -5.24 11.76
N LEU A 268 4.88 -4.38 11.00
CA LEU A 268 4.38 -3.03 10.71
C LEU A 268 2.99 -3.10 10.06
N ASN A 269 2.10 -2.20 10.49
CA ASN A 269 0.68 -2.17 10.11
C ASN A 269 -0.20 -3.26 10.73
N TYR A 270 0.25 -3.90 11.81
CA TYR A 270 -0.56 -4.81 12.64
C TYR A 270 -0.45 -4.43 14.12
N TYR A 271 -1.55 -4.55 14.86
CA TYR A 271 -1.60 -4.38 16.31
C TYR A 271 -1.74 -5.72 17.03
N MET A 272 -1.30 -5.79 18.29
CA MET A 272 -1.20 -7.05 19.03
C MET A 272 -2.44 -7.29 19.87
N PHE A 273 -3.26 -8.26 19.46
CA PHE A 273 -4.44 -8.70 20.22
C PHE A 273 -4.08 -9.73 21.30
N GLN A 274 -3.01 -10.51 21.09
CA GLN A 274 -2.54 -11.51 22.05
C GLN A 274 -1.01 -11.63 21.99
N VAL A 275 -0.35 -11.61 23.15
CA VAL A 275 1.08 -11.93 23.25
C VAL A 275 1.34 -13.40 22.92
N ALA A 276 2.56 -13.67 22.43
CA ALA A 276 3.08 -15.03 22.34
C ALA A 276 3.02 -15.72 23.71
N THR A 277 2.65 -17.00 23.75
CA THR A 277 2.49 -17.77 24.99
C THR A 277 3.57 -18.85 25.12
N PHE A 278 4.31 -18.80 26.23
CA PHE A 278 5.36 -19.77 26.54
C PHE A 278 4.72 -21.08 27.06
N GLY A 279 5.07 -22.19 26.44
CA GLY A 279 4.51 -23.52 26.70
C GLY A 279 5.03 -24.53 25.69
N TYR A 280 4.44 -25.72 25.61
CA TYR A 280 4.71 -26.66 24.53
C TYR A 280 3.40 -27.29 24.02
N PRO A 281 2.99 -27.04 22.76
CA PRO A 281 3.58 -26.08 21.82
C PRO A 281 3.37 -24.63 22.28
N GLY A 282 4.40 -23.79 22.17
CA GLY A 282 4.28 -22.34 22.33
C GLY A 282 3.58 -21.70 21.13
N ASN A 283 2.83 -20.62 21.38
CA ASN A 283 2.13 -19.88 20.32
C ASN A 283 2.82 -18.55 20.05
N ALA A 284 2.83 -18.15 18.78
CA ALA A 284 3.20 -16.80 18.35
C ALA A 284 2.23 -15.73 18.86
N ALA A 285 2.62 -14.46 18.73
CA ALA A 285 1.69 -13.35 18.91
C ALA A 285 0.52 -13.43 17.89
N SER A 286 -0.66 -12.98 18.30
CA SER A 286 -1.83 -12.84 17.42
C SER A 286 -1.98 -11.38 17.00
N CYS A 287 -1.79 -11.12 15.70
CA CYS A 287 -1.64 -9.78 15.16
C CYS A 287 -2.75 -9.48 14.14
N ILE A 288 -3.52 -8.42 14.41
CA ILE A 288 -4.66 -8.00 13.59
C ILE A 288 -4.23 -6.82 12.73
N ALA A 289 -4.61 -6.83 11.44
CA ALA A 289 -4.28 -5.75 10.52
C ALA A 289 -4.91 -4.42 10.99
N CYS A 290 -4.14 -3.34 10.90
CA CYS A 290 -4.60 -2.02 11.29
C CYS A 290 -5.77 -1.55 10.42
N PRO A 291 -6.93 -1.14 11.01
CA PRO A 291 -8.09 -0.70 10.25
C PRO A 291 -7.86 0.69 9.62
N ASN A 292 -8.79 1.13 8.76
CA ASN A 292 -8.82 2.49 8.19
C ASN A 292 -7.53 2.90 7.43
N ASN A 293 -6.84 1.92 6.81
CA ASN A 293 -5.52 2.06 6.16
C ASN A 293 -4.40 2.62 7.08
N SER A 294 -4.59 2.54 8.40
CA SER A 294 -3.58 2.97 9.37
C SER A 294 -2.47 1.95 9.52
N GLY A 295 -1.43 2.34 10.26
CA GLY A 295 -0.30 1.49 10.59
C GLY A 295 0.36 1.91 11.88
N THR A 296 1.52 1.34 12.15
CA THR A 296 2.27 1.52 13.40
C THR A 296 3.61 2.18 13.13
N THR A 297 4.10 3.05 14.01
CA THR A 297 5.43 3.67 13.87
C THR A 297 6.59 2.69 14.08
N SER A 298 6.31 1.50 14.61
CA SER A 298 7.29 0.45 14.95
C SER A 298 6.58 -0.91 15.07
N GLN A 299 7.34 -2.01 15.14
CA GLN A 299 6.78 -3.31 15.52
C GLN A 299 6.17 -3.24 16.93
N VAL A 300 5.00 -3.86 17.12
CA VAL A 300 4.27 -3.82 18.41
C VAL A 300 4.73 -4.97 19.31
N THR A 301 5.08 -4.67 20.56
CA THR A 301 5.65 -5.61 21.54
C THR A 301 4.71 -5.93 22.72
N THR A 302 3.56 -5.27 22.80
CA THR A 302 2.63 -5.34 23.95
C THR A 302 1.19 -5.49 23.46
N VAL A 303 0.36 -6.25 24.19
CA VAL A 303 -1.08 -6.34 23.90
C VAL A 303 -1.71 -4.95 24.00
N GLY A 304 -2.59 -4.62 23.06
CA GLY A 304 -3.37 -3.40 23.08
C GLY A 304 -4.59 -3.46 22.17
N ASP A 305 -5.06 -2.28 21.80
CA ASP A 305 -6.26 -2.08 20.98
C ASP A 305 -5.91 -1.31 19.68
N PRO A 306 -6.88 -1.03 18.79
CA PRO A 306 -6.62 -0.33 17.54
C PRO A 306 -5.93 1.04 17.67
N SER A 307 -5.87 1.68 18.84
CA SER A 307 -5.11 2.91 19.04
C SER A 307 -3.59 2.73 18.95
N GLN A 308 -3.08 1.49 18.99
CA GLN A 308 -1.70 1.17 18.61
C GLN A 308 -1.41 1.49 17.13
N CYS A 309 -2.42 1.48 16.27
CA CYS A 309 -2.34 1.89 14.87
C CYS A 309 -2.36 3.43 14.76
N ASN A 310 -1.28 4.04 15.23
CA ASN A 310 -1.14 5.48 15.47
C ASN A 310 -0.54 6.27 14.30
N ALA A 311 -0.23 5.62 13.17
CA ALA A 311 0.37 6.25 12.00
C ALA A 311 -0.46 6.01 10.72
N CYS A 312 -0.23 6.85 9.71
CA CYS A 312 -0.61 6.55 8.33
C CYS A 312 0.65 6.17 7.53
N PRO A 313 0.66 5.02 6.81
CA PRO A 313 1.80 4.61 5.99
C PRO A 313 2.18 5.64 4.92
N ASN A 314 3.38 5.53 4.37
CA ASN A 314 3.81 6.37 3.25
C ASN A 314 2.76 6.35 2.12
N ASN A 315 2.51 7.52 1.55
CA ASN A 315 1.48 7.80 0.53
C ASN A 315 0.03 7.84 1.05
N TYR A 316 -0.17 7.93 2.37
CA TYR A 316 -1.45 8.25 3.01
C TYR A 316 -1.31 9.48 3.91
N TYR A 317 -2.34 10.33 3.95
CA TYR A 317 -2.46 11.45 4.89
C TYR A 317 -3.47 11.13 5.99
N MET A 318 -3.27 11.74 7.16
CA MET A 318 -4.01 11.43 8.39
C MET A 318 -5.19 12.38 8.58
N THR A 319 -6.41 11.90 8.35
CA THR A 319 -7.65 12.67 8.55
C THR A 319 -8.13 12.66 10.00
N ALA A 320 -7.77 11.65 10.79
CA ALA A 320 -7.94 11.61 12.23
C ALA A 320 -6.78 10.85 12.89
N ALA A 321 -6.32 11.31 14.05
CA ALA A 321 -5.32 10.62 14.84
C ALA A 321 -5.94 9.47 15.65
N ALA A 322 -5.11 8.51 16.06
CA ALA A 322 -5.54 7.46 16.99
C ALA A 322 -5.94 8.07 18.34
N VAL A 323 -7.00 7.53 18.95
CA VAL A 323 -7.50 7.96 20.27
C VAL A 323 -7.34 6.80 21.24
N PRO A 324 -6.48 6.92 22.28
CA PRO A 324 -6.30 5.88 23.27
C PRO A 324 -7.62 5.52 23.99
N GLY A 325 -7.81 4.23 24.26
CA GLY A 325 -8.94 3.75 25.05
C GLY A 325 -8.95 4.35 26.46
N SER A 326 -10.14 4.63 26.99
CA SER A 326 -10.32 5.20 28.34
C SER A 326 -11.28 4.36 29.18
N SER A 327 -10.82 3.98 30.38
CA SER A 327 -11.59 3.35 31.46
C SER A 327 -12.59 2.26 31.04
N GLY A 328 -12.15 1.34 30.17
CA GLY A 328 -12.94 0.20 29.70
C GLY A 328 -13.46 0.32 28.26
N ASN A 329 -13.33 1.48 27.62
CA ASN A 329 -13.61 1.65 26.20
C ASN A 329 -12.38 1.30 25.35
N ILE A 330 -12.61 0.64 24.21
CA ILE A 330 -11.61 0.31 23.19
C ILE A 330 -11.20 1.60 22.44
N GLY A 331 -9.90 1.84 22.32
CA GLY A 331 -9.33 2.95 21.55
C GLY A 331 -9.51 2.81 20.03
N THR A 332 -9.48 3.94 19.32
CA THR A 332 -9.63 3.99 17.86
C THR A 332 -8.28 4.17 17.17
N SER A 333 -8.12 3.55 16.00
CA SER A 333 -6.95 3.78 15.13
C SER A 333 -6.92 5.19 14.58
N ALA A 334 -5.80 5.58 13.98
CA ALA A 334 -5.78 6.67 13.02
C ALA A 334 -6.72 6.35 11.83
N ASN A 335 -7.16 7.39 11.13
CA ASN A 335 -7.89 7.28 9.86
C ASN A 335 -7.02 7.86 8.73
N CYS A 336 -6.79 7.05 7.70
CA CYS A 336 -5.75 7.30 6.71
C CYS A 336 -6.33 7.24 5.30
N THR A 337 -6.24 8.36 4.59
CA THR A 337 -6.72 8.52 3.22
C THR A 337 -5.55 8.54 2.25
N LYS A 338 -5.65 7.80 1.15
CA LYS A 338 -4.57 7.70 0.15
C LYS A 338 -4.35 9.05 -0.52
N CYS A 339 -3.09 9.44 -0.72
CA CYS A 339 -2.74 10.65 -1.45
C CYS A 339 -3.22 10.57 -2.92
N PRO A 340 -3.96 11.58 -3.43
CA PRO A 340 -4.45 11.59 -4.80
C PRO A 340 -3.36 12.09 -5.78
N ASN A 341 -3.70 12.23 -7.07
CA ASN A 341 -2.87 12.88 -8.09
C ASN A 341 -1.45 12.32 -8.27
N ASN A 342 -1.20 11.07 -7.86
CA ASN A 342 0.13 10.44 -7.80
C ASN A 342 1.14 11.21 -6.92
N SER A 343 0.62 11.87 -5.88
CA SER A 343 1.39 12.43 -4.78
C SER A 343 1.59 11.41 -3.65
N GLY A 344 2.46 11.74 -2.71
CA GLY A 344 2.78 10.97 -1.52
C GLY A 344 3.45 11.85 -0.47
N ASN A 345 4.13 11.22 0.49
CA ASN A 345 4.85 11.90 1.58
C ASN A 345 6.15 11.17 1.92
N SER A 346 7.13 11.93 2.42
CA SER A 346 8.50 11.43 2.63
C SER A 346 8.65 10.54 3.87
N ALA A 347 7.62 10.46 4.71
CA ALA A 347 7.55 9.63 5.90
C ALA A 347 6.08 9.34 6.28
N ALA A 348 5.87 8.29 7.06
CA ALA A 348 4.59 7.98 7.67
C ALA A 348 4.10 9.15 8.53
N GLN A 349 2.81 9.49 8.43
CA GLN A 349 2.23 10.60 9.19
C GLN A 349 1.82 10.11 10.58
N THR A 350 2.08 10.90 11.62
CA THR A 350 1.79 10.56 13.03
C THR A 350 0.88 11.57 13.74
N SER A 351 0.46 12.61 13.01
CA SER A 351 -0.42 13.68 13.48
C SER A 351 -1.52 13.95 12.46
N ALA A 352 -2.74 14.19 12.94
CA ALA A 352 -3.85 14.59 12.09
C ALA A 352 -3.55 15.91 11.36
N GLY A 353 -4.01 16.01 10.12
CA GLY A 353 -3.82 17.18 9.27
C GLY A 353 -4.71 17.12 8.06
N ASP A 354 -4.34 17.86 7.02
CA ASP A 354 -5.08 17.92 5.76
C ASP A 354 -4.29 17.31 4.59
N ILE A 355 -4.92 17.33 3.42
CA ILE A 355 -4.41 16.81 2.15
C ILE A 355 -3.06 17.41 1.71
N SER A 356 -2.63 18.56 2.25
CA SER A 356 -1.30 19.12 2.00
C SER A 356 -0.15 18.33 2.62
N GLN A 357 -0.43 17.36 3.52
CA GLN A 357 0.54 16.33 3.91
C GLN A 357 1.07 15.53 2.71
N CYS A 358 0.31 15.44 1.61
CA CYS A 358 0.73 14.84 0.34
C CYS A 358 1.64 15.80 -0.46
N ASN A 359 2.82 16.07 0.09
CA ASN A 359 3.71 17.16 -0.31
C ASN A 359 4.78 16.81 -1.35
N MET A 360 4.89 15.55 -1.77
CA MET A 360 5.84 15.11 -2.80
C MET A 360 5.14 14.31 -3.90
N CYS A 361 5.82 14.15 -5.04
CA CYS A 361 5.39 13.23 -6.09
C CYS A 361 6.00 11.85 -5.92
N LEU A 362 5.28 10.81 -6.32
CA LEU A 362 5.76 9.43 -6.32
C LEU A 362 6.92 9.23 -7.31
N ILE A 363 7.67 8.14 -7.12
CA ILE A 363 8.72 7.71 -8.06
C ILE A 363 8.13 7.55 -9.47
N ASN A 364 8.85 8.06 -10.47
CA ASN A 364 8.44 8.19 -11.89
C ASN A 364 7.39 9.29 -12.18
N TYR A 365 7.19 10.25 -11.26
CA TYR A 365 6.38 11.45 -11.50
C TYR A 365 7.18 12.73 -11.21
N TYR A 366 6.88 13.81 -11.95
CA TYR A 366 7.44 15.16 -11.73
C TYR A 366 6.37 16.13 -11.20
N MET A 367 6.78 17.18 -10.47
CA MET A 367 5.88 18.07 -9.74
C MET A 367 5.51 19.32 -10.55
N GLN A 368 4.25 19.39 -10.98
CA GLN A 368 3.69 20.56 -11.69
C GLN A 368 3.29 21.69 -10.73
N SER A 369 2.78 21.34 -9.55
CA SER A 369 2.56 22.28 -8.44
C SER A 369 2.80 21.60 -7.08
N PRO A 370 3.35 22.33 -6.09
CA PRO A 370 3.52 21.80 -4.74
C PRO A 370 2.17 21.72 -4.02
N ALA A 371 2.15 21.02 -2.89
CA ALA A 371 1.01 21.06 -1.98
C ALA A 371 0.80 22.48 -1.40
N VAL A 372 -0.47 22.80 -1.12
CA VAL A 372 -0.90 24.09 -0.58
C VAL A 372 -1.59 23.85 0.76
N PRO A 373 -1.02 24.26 1.90
CA PRO A 373 -1.70 24.20 3.20
C PRO A 373 -2.89 25.17 3.28
N VAL A 374 -3.81 24.94 4.22
CA VAL A 374 -4.91 25.89 4.47
C VAL A 374 -4.35 27.27 4.85
N GLN A 375 -4.69 28.30 4.07
CA GLN A 375 -4.45 29.70 4.42
C GLN A 375 -5.71 30.52 4.14
N GLY A 376 -6.29 31.09 5.21
CA GLY A 376 -7.54 31.83 5.14
C GLY A 376 -8.72 30.95 4.69
N THR A 377 -9.43 31.37 3.66
CA THR A 377 -10.59 30.67 3.09
C THR A 377 -10.24 29.62 2.04
N ASN A 378 -8.96 29.46 1.69
CA ASN A 378 -8.53 28.52 0.66
C ASN A 378 -8.45 27.09 1.19
N GLN A 379 -9.08 26.15 0.49
CA GLN A 379 -8.97 24.73 0.80
C GLN A 379 -7.54 24.23 0.53
N ALA A 380 -7.05 23.32 1.37
CA ALA A 380 -5.76 22.67 1.16
C ALA A 380 -5.76 21.79 -0.10
N GLN A 381 -4.57 21.62 -0.68
CA GLN A 381 -4.36 20.85 -1.91
C GLN A 381 -3.11 19.97 -1.80
N ALA A 382 -3.18 18.75 -2.31
CA ALA A 382 -2.00 17.88 -2.51
C ALA A 382 -1.12 18.45 -3.63
N ALA A 383 0.14 17.96 -3.70
CA ALA A 383 0.96 18.17 -4.90
C ALA A 383 0.26 17.61 -6.16
N VAL A 384 0.44 18.30 -7.30
CA VAL A 384 -0.05 17.82 -8.60
C VAL A 384 1.12 17.26 -9.38
N CYS A 385 1.04 15.96 -9.68
CA CYS A 385 2.14 15.18 -10.21
C CYS A 385 1.77 14.56 -11.55
N ALA A 386 2.66 14.69 -12.53
CA ALA A 386 2.47 14.11 -13.87
C ALA A 386 3.52 13.02 -14.13
N ALA A 387 3.11 11.97 -14.84
CA ALA A 387 3.98 10.83 -15.13
C ALA A 387 5.18 11.27 -16.00
N CYS A 388 6.34 10.72 -15.71
CA CYS A 388 7.55 10.98 -16.51
C CYS A 388 7.39 10.39 -17.93
N PRO A 389 7.60 11.20 -18.99
CA PRO A 389 7.44 10.74 -20.37
C PRO A 389 8.64 9.90 -20.82
N ASN A 390 8.58 9.34 -22.04
CA ASN A 390 9.72 8.68 -22.69
C ASN A 390 10.35 7.51 -21.90
N ASN A 391 9.59 6.84 -21.03
CA ASN A 391 10.07 5.78 -20.11
C ASN A 391 11.20 6.25 -19.16
N SER A 392 11.20 7.54 -18.84
CA SER A 392 12.08 8.13 -17.84
C SER A 392 11.46 8.11 -16.43
N GLY A 393 12.25 8.44 -15.42
CA GLY A 393 11.84 8.46 -14.02
C GLY A 393 12.80 9.23 -13.13
N ASN A 394 12.70 9.03 -11.81
CA ASN A 394 13.57 9.61 -10.80
C ASN A 394 13.87 8.59 -9.69
N ILE A 395 15.06 8.67 -9.09
CA ILE A 395 15.49 7.78 -7.98
C ILE A 395 14.86 8.12 -6.63
N LEU A 396 14.40 9.37 -6.48
CA LEU A 396 13.75 9.91 -5.29
C LEU A 396 12.54 10.72 -5.76
N GLY A 397 11.39 10.50 -5.13
CA GLY A 397 10.20 11.29 -5.42
C GLY A 397 10.40 12.77 -5.10
N VAL A 398 9.93 13.64 -5.97
CA VAL A 398 10.30 15.07 -5.93
C VAL A 398 9.43 15.89 -4.98
N THR A 399 10.07 16.78 -4.22
CA THR A 399 9.47 17.67 -3.19
C THR A 399 9.39 19.13 -3.62
N ILE A 400 9.99 19.50 -4.76
CA ILE A 400 10.08 20.86 -5.27
C ILE A 400 9.42 20.91 -6.65
N LYS A 401 8.68 21.99 -6.95
CA LYS A 401 8.09 22.22 -8.27
C LYS A 401 9.18 22.29 -9.34
N GLY A 402 8.94 21.65 -10.48
CA GLY A 402 9.84 21.69 -11.63
C GLY A 402 9.13 21.35 -12.94
N ASP A 403 9.87 20.79 -13.88
CA ASP A 403 9.38 20.30 -15.16
C ASP A 403 9.92 18.90 -15.48
N GLN A 404 9.85 18.47 -16.73
CA GLN A 404 10.27 17.14 -17.16
C GLN A 404 11.76 16.87 -16.95
N SER A 405 12.61 17.88 -16.72
CA SER A 405 14.02 17.66 -16.35
C SER A 405 14.19 16.97 -14.99
N GLN A 406 13.13 16.89 -14.17
CA GLN A 406 13.09 16.08 -12.96
C GLN A 406 13.05 14.57 -13.25
N CYS A 407 12.71 14.18 -14.49
CA CYS A 407 12.73 12.80 -14.96
C CYS A 407 14.10 12.48 -15.57
N ASN A 408 15.11 12.38 -14.70
CA ASN A 408 16.53 12.37 -15.06
C ASN A 408 17.15 10.97 -15.24
N ILE A 409 16.45 9.90 -14.88
CA ILE A 409 16.88 8.51 -15.13
C ILE A 409 15.98 7.82 -16.16
N CYS A 410 16.41 6.68 -16.66
CA CYS A 410 15.54 5.71 -17.32
C CYS A 410 15.10 4.63 -16.34
N ILE A 411 13.83 4.22 -16.43
CA ILE A 411 13.26 3.18 -15.54
C ILE A 411 13.90 1.81 -15.81
N PRO A 412 13.87 0.85 -14.86
CA PRO A 412 14.43 -0.48 -15.04
C PRO A 412 13.96 -1.17 -16.33
N GLY A 413 14.90 -1.76 -17.06
CA GLY A 413 14.65 -2.37 -18.38
C GLY A 413 14.77 -1.40 -19.58
N TYR A 414 15.23 -0.17 -19.34
CA TYR A 414 15.55 0.81 -20.39
C TYR A 414 16.98 1.35 -20.24
N TYR A 415 17.63 1.68 -21.36
CA TYR A 415 18.92 2.38 -21.41
C TYR A 415 18.75 3.83 -21.88
N MET A 416 19.67 4.71 -21.47
CA MET A 416 19.57 6.14 -21.73
C MET A 416 20.28 6.53 -23.02
N THR A 417 19.51 7.04 -24.00
CA THR A 417 20.05 7.57 -25.27
C THR A 417 20.39 9.06 -25.19
N ALA A 418 19.74 9.82 -24.32
CA ALA A 418 20.06 11.21 -24.01
C ALA A 418 19.64 11.56 -22.58
N ALA A 419 20.41 12.43 -21.92
CA ALA A 419 20.13 12.92 -20.58
C ALA A 419 18.97 13.92 -20.59
N SER A 420 18.35 14.11 -19.42
CA SER A 420 17.45 15.23 -19.16
C SER A 420 18.18 16.57 -19.32
N VAL A 421 17.54 17.54 -19.97
CA VAL A 421 18.07 18.90 -20.12
C VAL A 421 17.31 19.82 -19.18
N ILE A 422 18.02 20.50 -18.28
CA ILE A 422 17.43 21.49 -17.36
C ILE A 422 17.01 22.71 -18.17
N GLY A 423 15.77 23.16 -17.99
CA GLY A 423 15.24 24.36 -18.64
C GLY A 423 16.02 25.62 -18.26
N SER A 424 16.25 26.51 -19.22
CA SER A 424 16.89 27.81 -19.00
C SER A 424 16.17 28.92 -19.75
N ASN A 425 16.27 30.16 -19.28
CA ASN A 425 15.68 31.35 -19.89
C ASN A 425 14.17 31.22 -20.22
N GLY A 426 13.42 30.50 -19.39
CA GLY A 426 11.97 30.28 -19.57
C GLY A 426 11.59 29.14 -20.52
N GLN A 427 12.55 28.41 -21.09
CA GLN A 427 12.27 27.16 -21.79
C GLN A 427 12.01 26.03 -20.79
N VAL A 428 11.04 25.18 -21.10
CA VAL A 428 10.72 23.97 -20.32
C VAL A 428 11.82 22.93 -20.54
N GLY A 429 12.36 22.38 -19.46
CA GLY A 429 13.32 21.29 -19.50
C GLY A 429 12.73 19.99 -20.04
N THR A 430 13.59 19.11 -20.56
CA THR A 430 13.19 17.83 -21.16
C THR A 430 13.61 16.65 -20.29
N SER A 431 12.82 15.59 -20.28
CA SER A 431 13.20 14.32 -19.64
C SER A 431 14.42 13.68 -20.29
N ALA A 432 14.99 12.68 -19.61
CA ALA A 432 15.84 11.69 -20.26
C ALA A 432 15.07 10.99 -21.40
N LYS A 433 15.80 10.53 -22.42
CA LYS A 433 15.25 9.75 -23.55
C LYS A 433 15.69 8.30 -23.43
N CYS A 434 14.73 7.41 -23.22
CA CYS A 434 15.00 6.02 -22.83
C CYS A 434 14.52 5.03 -23.90
N SER A 435 15.41 4.12 -24.28
CA SER A 435 15.14 3.04 -25.23
C SER A 435 15.05 1.71 -24.50
N GLN A 436 14.11 0.85 -24.89
CA GLN A 436 13.91 -0.45 -24.26
C GLN A 436 15.14 -1.34 -24.44
N CYS A 437 15.52 -2.08 -23.41
CA CYS A 437 16.61 -3.05 -23.48
C CYS A 437 16.28 -4.17 -24.50
N PRO A 438 17.16 -4.45 -25.47
CA PRO A 438 16.88 -5.41 -26.54
C PRO A 438 17.04 -6.86 -26.05
N GLY A 439 16.35 -7.80 -26.70
CA GLY A 439 16.62 -9.24 -26.55
C GLY A 439 16.37 -9.81 -25.14
N ASN A 440 15.43 -9.25 -24.38
CA ASN A 440 15.11 -9.63 -22.98
C ASN A 440 16.25 -9.39 -21.96
N SER A 441 17.23 -8.56 -22.33
CA SER A 441 18.16 -7.95 -21.39
C SER A 441 17.46 -6.88 -20.53
N THR A 442 18.06 -6.51 -19.40
CA THR A 442 17.52 -5.53 -18.46
C THR A 442 18.61 -4.89 -17.61
N ASN A 443 18.23 -3.96 -16.73
CA ASN A 443 19.02 -3.40 -15.64
C ASN A 443 18.13 -3.23 -14.40
N LEU A 444 18.72 -3.33 -13.20
CA LEU A 444 17.99 -3.22 -11.93
C LEU A 444 17.87 -1.76 -11.43
N SER A 445 18.93 -0.97 -11.60
CA SER A 445 19.02 0.40 -11.07
C SER A 445 18.51 1.48 -12.03
N GLY A 446 17.97 1.09 -13.19
CA GLY A 446 17.76 2.00 -14.32
C GLY A 446 19.08 2.48 -14.94
N ALA A 447 18.99 3.46 -15.84
CA ALA A 447 20.16 4.16 -16.39
C ALA A 447 20.20 5.63 -15.92
N VAL A 448 21.36 6.07 -15.44
CA VAL A 448 21.57 7.41 -14.83
C VAL A 448 22.41 8.37 -15.68
N SER A 449 22.98 7.89 -16.79
CA SER A 449 23.81 8.66 -17.71
C SER A 449 23.64 8.13 -19.14
N PRO A 450 23.87 8.96 -20.18
CA PRO A 450 23.76 8.50 -21.58
C PRO A 450 24.76 7.39 -21.89
N GLY A 451 24.34 6.46 -22.75
CA GLY A 451 25.16 5.35 -23.21
C GLY A 451 24.47 4.56 -24.32
N ASP A 452 24.83 3.28 -24.41
CA ASP A 452 24.38 2.36 -25.44
C ASP A 452 23.75 1.08 -24.81
N PRO A 453 23.32 0.08 -25.60
CA PRO A 453 22.72 -1.13 -25.06
C PRO A 453 23.57 -1.92 -24.06
N SER A 454 24.87 -1.67 -23.90
CA SER A 454 25.68 -2.29 -22.85
C SER A 454 25.25 -1.94 -21.43
N GLN A 455 24.43 -0.89 -21.25
CA GLN A 455 23.71 -0.60 -20.00
C GLN A 455 22.65 -1.66 -19.64
N CYS A 456 22.27 -2.53 -20.58
CA CYS A 456 21.39 -3.67 -20.37
C CYS A 456 22.23 -4.92 -20.10
N ASN A 457 22.88 -4.94 -18.94
CA ASN A 457 23.90 -5.92 -18.57
C ASN A 457 23.38 -7.16 -17.83
N LEU A 458 22.08 -7.22 -17.54
CA LEU A 458 21.41 -8.36 -16.91
C LEU A 458 20.47 -9.05 -17.91
N CYS A 459 20.08 -10.29 -17.64
CA CYS A 459 18.94 -10.94 -18.30
C CYS A 459 17.72 -10.94 -17.38
N ALA A 460 16.53 -10.69 -17.94
CA ALA A 460 15.28 -10.66 -17.18
C ALA A 460 14.97 -12.02 -16.51
N GLN A 461 14.06 -12.01 -15.53
CA GLN A 461 13.57 -13.27 -14.93
C GLN A 461 13.02 -14.22 -16.02
N ASN A 462 13.32 -15.51 -15.84
CA ASN A 462 13.09 -16.59 -16.81
C ASN A 462 14.00 -16.58 -18.05
N TYR A 463 15.10 -15.81 -18.02
CA TYR A 463 16.16 -15.85 -19.03
C TYR A 463 17.55 -16.04 -18.39
N TYR A 464 18.39 -16.86 -19.02
CA TYR A 464 19.80 -17.01 -18.65
C TYR A 464 20.72 -16.29 -19.64
N MET A 465 21.87 -15.84 -19.16
CA MET A 465 22.85 -15.08 -19.95
C MET A 465 23.80 -16.02 -20.68
N SER A 466 23.74 -16.07 -22.01
CA SER A 466 24.69 -16.82 -22.84
C SER A 466 25.92 -15.99 -23.25
N LYS A 467 25.81 -14.66 -23.19
CA LYS A 467 26.93 -13.72 -23.41
C LYS A 467 26.70 -12.44 -22.62
N SER A 468 27.71 -11.97 -21.90
CA SER A 468 27.69 -10.65 -21.23
C SER A 468 27.52 -9.51 -22.22
N ALA A 469 26.96 -8.40 -21.72
CA ALA A 469 27.09 -7.11 -22.37
C ALA A 469 28.57 -6.75 -22.59
N THR A 470 28.89 -6.15 -23.73
CA THR A 470 30.26 -5.69 -24.04
C THR A 470 30.26 -4.18 -24.17
N GLN A 471 31.04 -3.50 -23.32
CA GLN A 471 31.32 -2.07 -23.45
C GLN A 471 32.17 -1.80 -24.71
N GLY A 472 31.88 -0.73 -25.42
CA GLY A 472 32.54 -0.36 -26.67
C GLY A 472 31.85 0.83 -27.34
N ASN A 473 32.07 1.01 -28.64
CA ASN A 473 31.24 1.91 -29.45
C ASN A 473 31.05 1.29 -30.85
N PRO A 474 29.88 0.73 -31.18
CA PRO A 474 28.73 0.52 -30.30
C PRO A 474 28.97 -0.65 -29.32
N GLY A 475 28.66 -0.47 -28.05
CA GLY A 475 28.49 -1.57 -27.09
C GLY A 475 27.22 -2.39 -27.37
N SER A 476 27.18 -3.61 -26.82
CA SER A 476 26.02 -4.51 -26.94
C SER A 476 25.46 -4.91 -25.59
N ALA A 477 24.15 -5.11 -25.54
CA ALA A 477 23.46 -5.71 -24.39
C ALA A 477 23.89 -7.16 -24.13
N ALA A 478 23.49 -7.69 -22.97
CA ALA A 478 23.58 -9.11 -22.68
C ALA A 478 22.72 -9.93 -23.68
N VAL A 479 23.20 -11.10 -24.08
CA VAL A 479 22.43 -12.04 -24.90
C VAL A 479 21.72 -13.01 -23.96
N CYS A 480 20.40 -12.97 -23.98
CA CYS A 480 19.54 -13.65 -23.02
C CYS A 480 18.69 -14.71 -23.72
N ILE A 481 18.81 -15.95 -23.27
CA ILE A 481 18.08 -17.10 -23.80
C ILE A 481 17.00 -17.49 -22.79
N ILE A 482 15.78 -17.77 -23.27
CA ILE A 482 14.68 -18.20 -22.41
C ILE A 482 15.05 -19.52 -21.71
N CYS A 483 14.70 -19.62 -20.42
CA CYS A 483 14.87 -20.84 -19.65
C CYS A 483 14.04 -21.99 -20.26
N PRO A 484 14.65 -23.14 -20.61
CA PRO A 484 13.94 -24.23 -21.26
C PRO A 484 13.01 -24.98 -20.29
N ASN A 485 12.16 -25.86 -20.82
CA ASN A 485 11.31 -26.76 -20.01
C ASN A 485 10.37 -26.03 -19.02
N ASN A 486 9.93 -24.82 -19.36
CA ASN A 486 9.15 -23.90 -18.51
C ASN A 486 9.79 -23.55 -17.16
N SER A 487 11.12 -23.69 -17.04
CA SER A 487 11.86 -23.27 -15.86
C SER A 487 12.10 -21.75 -15.84
N GLY A 488 12.63 -21.26 -14.73
CA GLY A 488 12.99 -19.86 -14.54
C GLY A 488 14.11 -19.72 -13.51
N ASN A 489 14.41 -18.46 -13.16
CA ASN A 489 15.39 -18.09 -12.14
C ASN A 489 14.78 -17.10 -11.15
N ALA A 490 15.18 -17.19 -9.87
CA ALA A 490 14.60 -16.36 -8.81
C ALA A 490 14.93 -14.86 -8.95
N ALA A 491 16.03 -14.52 -9.63
CA ALA A 491 16.48 -13.15 -9.86
C ALA A 491 17.07 -13.01 -11.29
N PRO A 492 17.11 -11.77 -11.84
CA PRO A 492 17.79 -11.47 -13.09
C PRO A 492 19.23 -12.00 -13.11
N SER A 493 19.62 -12.68 -14.19
CA SER A 493 20.96 -13.25 -14.34
C SER A 493 21.99 -12.16 -14.65
N SER A 494 23.10 -12.12 -13.89
CA SER A 494 24.15 -11.10 -13.94
C SER A 494 25.50 -11.58 -14.46
N SER A 495 25.62 -12.87 -14.80
CA SER A 495 26.84 -13.53 -15.24
C SER A 495 26.52 -14.59 -16.29
N ILE A 496 27.45 -14.83 -17.23
CA ILE A 496 27.33 -15.91 -18.21
C ILE A 496 27.13 -17.24 -17.48
N GLY A 497 26.15 -18.02 -17.91
CA GLY A 497 25.82 -19.32 -17.34
C GLY A 497 25.21 -20.26 -18.37
N ASP A 498 25.05 -21.52 -17.99
CA ASP A 498 24.34 -22.54 -18.76
C ASP A 498 22.89 -22.71 -18.24
N PRO A 499 22.06 -23.59 -18.83
CA PRO A 499 20.68 -23.78 -18.41
C PRO A 499 20.48 -24.18 -16.93
N SER A 500 21.50 -24.63 -16.20
CA SER A 500 21.36 -24.98 -14.77
C SER A 500 21.07 -23.78 -13.86
N VAL A 501 21.29 -22.53 -14.31
CA VAL A 501 20.83 -21.34 -13.57
C VAL A 501 19.31 -21.18 -13.61
N CYS A 502 18.62 -21.89 -14.49
CA CYS A 502 17.16 -21.97 -14.55
C CYS A 502 16.67 -23.05 -13.56
N ASN A 503 16.81 -22.74 -12.27
CA ASN A 503 16.67 -23.68 -11.16
C ASN A 503 15.35 -23.60 -10.38
N ILE A 504 14.41 -22.76 -10.81
CA ILE A 504 13.04 -22.73 -10.26
C ILE A 504 12.01 -23.10 -11.34
N CYS A 505 10.82 -23.49 -10.91
CA CYS A 505 9.62 -23.42 -11.74
C CYS A 505 8.84 -22.15 -11.38
N PRO A 506 8.46 -21.30 -12.36
CA PRO A 506 7.72 -20.07 -12.12
C PRO A 506 6.33 -20.30 -11.50
N GLN A 507 5.64 -19.20 -11.17
CA GLN A 507 4.28 -19.24 -10.65
C GLN A 507 3.37 -20.10 -11.55
N ASN A 508 2.61 -21.01 -10.93
CA ASN A 508 1.71 -21.97 -11.59
C ASN A 508 2.41 -23.12 -12.36
N PHE A 509 3.68 -23.40 -12.06
CA PHE A 509 4.37 -24.61 -12.52
C PHE A 509 4.94 -25.41 -11.34
N TYR A 510 4.87 -26.75 -11.42
CA TYR A 510 5.48 -27.66 -10.45
C TYR A 510 6.71 -28.36 -11.03
N MET A 511 7.66 -28.72 -10.16
CA MET A 511 8.97 -29.21 -10.55
C MET A 511 9.04 -30.74 -10.53
N ILE A 512 9.09 -31.36 -11.70
CA ILE A 512 9.25 -32.82 -11.81
C ILE A 512 10.72 -33.27 -11.80
N GLN A 513 11.64 -32.37 -12.15
CA GLN A 513 13.09 -32.60 -12.07
C GLN A 513 13.81 -31.29 -11.73
N ALA A 514 14.75 -31.33 -10.79
CA ALA A 514 15.59 -30.19 -10.44
C ALA A 514 16.68 -29.93 -11.47
N ALA A 515 17.18 -28.69 -11.52
CA ALA A 515 18.36 -28.35 -12.31
C ALA A 515 19.59 -29.14 -11.85
N VAL A 516 20.46 -29.48 -12.81
CA VAL A 516 21.71 -30.23 -12.56
C VAL A 516 22.87 -29.38 -13.06
N SER A 517 23.75 -28.97 -12.16
CA SER A 517 24.95 -28.19 -12.50
C SER A 517 25.85 -28.94 -13.47
N GLY A 518 26.43 -28.21 -14.43
CA GLY A 518 27.38 -28.77 -15.39
C GLY A 518 28.64 -29.33 -14.71
N VAL A 519 29.15 -30.46 -15.22
CA VAL A 519 30.39 -31.09 -14.76
C VAL A 519 31.27 -31.45 -15.95
N ASN A 520 32.59 -31.29 -15.80
CA ASN A 520 33.61 -31.68 -16.78
C ASN A 520 33.34 -31.14 -18.20
N ASN A 521 33.07 -29.82 -18.31
CA ASN A 521 32.75 -29.09 -19.54
C ASN A 521 31.43 -29.48 -20.25
N ASN A 522 30.63 -30.40 -19.71
CA ASN A 522 29.25 -30.58 -20.16
C ASN A 522 28.37 -29.47 -19.55
N PRO A 523 27.52 -28.79 -20.34
CA PRO A 523 26.58 -27.80 -19.81
C PRO A 523 25.54 -28.49 -18.92
N GLY A 524 25.19 -27.83 -17.82
CA GLY A 524 24.14 -28.25 -16.91
C GLY A 524 22.73 -28.18 -17.52
N SER A 525 21.80 -28.95 -16.95
CA SER A 525 20.40 -28.96 -17.35
C SER A 525 19.56 -28.05 -16.45
N SER A 526 18.56 -27.39 -17.02
CA SER A 526 17.54 -26.66 -16.26
C SER A 526 16.70 -27.59 -15.37
N ALA A 527 15.89 -27.01 -14.50
CA ALA A 527 14.73 -27.70 -13.97
C ALA A 527 13.76 -28.09 -15.11
N ILE A 528 12.93 -29.10 -14.87
CA ILE A 528 11.82 -29.48 -15.76
C ILE A 528 10.51 -29.20 -15.03
N CYS A 529 9.69 -28.35 -15.64
CA CYS A 529 8.54 -27.73 -15.01
C CYS A 529 7.26 -27.99 -15.81
N ASN A 530 6.29 -28.62 -15.16
CA ASN A 530 4.97 -28.88 -15.71
C ASN A 530 3.98 -27.83 -15.21
N ALA A 531 3.03 -27.40 -16.05
CA ALA A 531 1.98 -26.48 -15.63
C ALA A 531 1.06 -27.13 -14.59
N CYS A 532 0.61 -26.35 -13.61
CA CYS A 532 -0.32 -26.81 -12.59
C CYS A 532 -1.71 -27.13 -13.21
N PRO A 533 -2.26 -28.34 -12.98
CA PRO A 533 -3.56 -28.72 -13.56
C PRO A 533 -4.74 -28.06 -12.81
N ASN A 534 -5.96 -28.26 -13.32
CA ASN A 534 -7.20 -27.93 -12.59
C ASN A 534 -7.38 -26.46 -12.18
N ASN A 535 -6.73 -25.50 -12.86
CA ASN A 535 -6.65 -24.08 -12.47
C ASN A 535 -6.03 -23.84 -11.08
N SER A 536 -5.27 -24.82 -10.59
CA SER A 536 -4.41 -24.68 -9.43
C SER A 536 -3.13 -23.93 -9.78
N GLY A 537 -2.41 -23.48 -8.76
CA GLY A 537 -1.20 -22.69 -8.87
C GLY A 537 -0.33 -22.85 -7.62
N ASN A 538 0.72 -22.05 -7.55
CA ASN A 538 1.67 -21.98 -6.42
C ASN A 538 2.41 -20.64 -6.46
N GLN A 539 3.25 -20.36 -5.45
CA GLN A 539 4.08 -19.16 -5.40
C GLN A 539 5.51 -19.41 -5.92
N SER A 540 5.62 -20.13 -7.05
CA SER A 540 6.87 -20.74 -7.58
C SER A 540 7.47 -21.83 -6.66
N VAL A 541 8.34 -22.69 -7.21
CA VAL A 541 9.01 -23.78 -6.47
C VAL A 541 10.46 -23.97 -6.92
N SER A 542 11.34 -24.31 -5.98
CA SER A 542 12.80 -24.49 -6.19
C SER A 542 13.32 -25.89 -5.89
N THR A 543 12.41 -26.85 -5.63
CA THR A 543 12.73 -28.23 -5.22
C THR A 543 11.87 -29.19 -6.02
N ALA A 544 12.45 -30.29 -6.53
CA ALA A 544 11.68 -31.32 -7.21
C ALA A 544 10.66 -31.99 -6.27
N GLY A 545 9.50 -32.35 -6.81
CA GLY A 545 8.40 -32.97 -6.08
C GLY A 545 7.31 -33.50 -7.01
N ASP A 546 6.08 -33.56 -6.51
CA ASP A 546 4.91 -34.03 -7.25
C ASP A 546 3.88 -32.91 -7.49
N VAL A 547 2.73 -33.25 -8.08
CA VAL A 547 1.70 -32.26 -8.45
C VAL A 547 1.01 -31.60 -7.25
N SER A 548 1.22 -32.08 -6.03
CA SER A 548 0.72 -31.43 -4.81
C SER A 548 1.40 -30.10 -4.49
N GLN A 549 2.53 -29.82 -5.15
CA GLN A 549 3.14 -28.49 -5.17
C GLN A 549 2.20 -27.40 -5.71
N CYS A 550 1.17 -27.77 -6.47
CA CYS A 550 0.11 -26.88 -6.95
C CYS A 550 -0.99 -26.74 -5.87
N ASN A 551 -0.68 -26.00 -4.81
CA ASN A 551 -1.42 -25.98 -3.55
C ASN A 551 -2.38 -24.80 -3.35
N MET A 552 -2.51 -23.90 -4.32
CA MET A 552 -3.49 -22.79 -4.33
C MET A 552 -4.30 -22.80 -5.63
N CYS A 553 -5.28 -21.90 -5.74
CA CYS A 553 -6.07 -21.65 -6.95
C CYS A 553 -5.69 -20.32 -7.58
N GLN A 554 -5.73 -20.26 -8.92
CA GLN A 554 -5.38 -19.07 -9.69
C GLN A 554 -6.41 -17.93 -9.53
N PRO A 555 -6.08 -16.67 -9.87
CA PRO A 555 -7.02 -15.55 -9.85
C PRO A 555 -8.34 -15.84 -10.58
N GLY A 556 -9.45 -15.57 -9.90
CA GLY A 556 -10.80 -15.93 -10.35
C GLY A 556 -11.27 -17.32 -9.92
N TYR A 557 -10.54 -18.06 -9.06
CA TYR A 557 -10.92 -19.41 -8.62
C TYR A 557 -10.86 -19.59 -7.10
N TYR A 558 -11.89 -20.22 -6.52
CA TYR A 558 -11.92 -20.73 -5.15
C TYR A 558 -11.46 -22.18 -5.06
N MET A 559 -11.06 -22.63 -3.87
CA MET A 559 -10.65 -24.02 -3.64
C MET A 559 -11.82 -24.90 -3.18
N THR A 560 -11.91 -26.12 -3.72
CA THR A 560 -12.89 -27.15 -3.34
C THR A 560 -12.26 -28.34 -2.61
N ALA A 561 -10.98 -28.62 -2.83
CA ALA A 561 -10.18 -29.55 -2.02
C ALA A 561 -8.70 -29.14 -1.99
N PHE A 562 -8.01 -29.42 -0.89
CA PHE A 562 -6.57 -29.21 -0.77
C PHE A 562 -5.77 -30.20 -1.63
N ALA A 563 -4.56 -29.80 -2.01
CA ALA A 563 -3.57 -30.70 -2.60
C ALA A 563 -3.19 -31.83 -1.64
N GLN A 564 -2.84 -33.01 -2.18
CA GLN A 564 -2.43 -34.17 -1.40
C GLN A 564 -1.14 -34.77 -1.98
N SER A 565 -0.06 -34.78 -1.20
CA SER A 565 1.22 -35.39 -1.61
C SER A 565 1.14 -36.91 -1.64
N GLY A 566 1.79 -37.53 -2.63
CA GLY A 566 1.74 -38.98 -2.81
C GLY A 566 2.39 -39.72 -1.64
N SER A 567 1.64 -40.62 -0.99
CA SER A 567 2.14 -41.47 0.10
C SER A 567 1.63 -42.90 -0.03
N ASN A 568 2.48 -43.88 0.30
CA ASN A 568 2.21 -45.32 0.23
C ASN A 568 1.56 -45.79 -1.10
N GLY A 569 2.05 -45.27 -2.23
CA GLY A 569 1.58 -45.64 -3.57
C GLY A 569 0.28 -44.96 -4.03
N SER A 570 -0.31 -44.08 -3.22
CA SER A 570 -1.40 -43.20 -3.66
C SER A 570 -0.86 -42.09 -4.57
N SER A 571 -1.54 -41.85 -5.70
CA SER A 571 -1.21 -40.76 -6.62
C SER A 571 -1.39 -39.40 -5.94
N SER A 572 -0.38 -38.53 -6.09
CA SER A 572 -0.45 -37.14 -5.68
C SER A 572 -1.52 -36.35 -6.44
N THR A 573 -2.18 -35.39 -5.79
CA THR A 573 -3.20 -34.52 -6.39
C THR A 573 -2.90 -33.04 -6.13
N SER A 574 -3.25 -32.18 -7.11
CA SER A 574 -3.23 -30.72 -6.94
C SER A 574 -4.36 -30.28 -6.01
N ALA A 575 -4.36 -29.00 -5.63
CA ALA A 575 -5.59 -28.36 -5.18
C ALA A 575 -6.68 -28.55 -6.25
N ALA A 576 -7.90 -28.86 -5.82
CA ALA A 576 -9.08 -28.80 -6.67
C ALA A 576 -9.66 -27.39 -6.57
N CYS A 577 -9.91 -26.77 -7.72
CA CYS A 577 -10.34 -25.39 -7.82
C CYS A 577 -11.63 -25.28 -8.64
N SER A 578 -12.47 -24.31 -8.30
CA SER A 578 -13.73 -23.99 -8.96
C SER A 578 -13.82 -22.48 -9.18
N GLN A 579 -14.45 -22.03 -10.25
CA GLN A 579 -14.41 -20.61 -10.62
C GLN A 579 -15.27 -19.77 -9.67
N CYS A 580 -14.81 -18.56 -9.37
CA CYS A 580 -15.57 -17.55 -8.65
C CYS A 580 -16.94 -17.30 -9.34
N PRO A 581 -18.08 -17.32 -8.60
CA PRO A 581 -19.40 -17.18 -9.22
C PRO A 581 -19.67 -15.79 -9.83
N GLN A 582 -20.82 -15.59 -10.47
CA GLN A 582 -21.03 -14.40 -11.31
C GLN A 582 -20.93 -13.09 -10.52
N TYR A 583 -20.41 -12.06 -11.20
CA TYR A 583 -19.97 -10.80 -10.60
C TYR A 583 -18.87 -11.01 -9.58
N SER A 584 -18.07 -12.08 -9.63
CA SER A 584 -16.95 -12.19 -8.71
C SER A 584 -15.64 -12.65 -9.31
N THR A 585 -14.61 -12.31 -8.56
CA THR A 585 -13.20 -12.51 -8.84
C THR A 585 -12.49 -12.67 -7.51
N ASN A 586 -11.25 -13.13 -7.57
CA ASN A 586 -10.31 -13.06 -6.47
C ASN A 586 -8.88 -12.97 -7.02
N THR A 587 -7.93 -12.74 -6.13
CA THR A 587 -6.49 -12.76 -6.45
C THR A 587 -5.88 -14.16 -6.30
N GLY A 588 -6.71 -15.20 -6.41
CA GLY A 588 -6.40 -16.59 -6.10
C GLY A 588 -6.88 -16.99 -4.70
N ALA A 589 -7.03 -18.30 -4.46
CA ALA A 589 -7.49 -18.84 -3.19
C ALA A 589 -6.55 -19.91 -2.63
N THR A 590 -6.19 -19.79 -1.35
CA THR A 590 -5.42 -20.79 -0.59
C THR A 590 -6.31 -21.59 0.39
N THR A 591 -7.62 -21.30 0.43
CA THR A 591 -8.57 -21.79 1.41
C THR A 591 -9.81 -22.37 0.74
N LEU A 592 -10.40 -23.39 1.36
CA LEU A 592 -11.64 -24.02 0.89
C LEU A 592 -12.83 -23.06 0.96
N GLY A 593 -13.64 -23.04 -0.08
CA GLY A 593 -14.96 -22.43 -0.09
C GLY A 593 -15.16 -21.31 -1.10
N ILE A 594 -16.38 -21.30 -1.66
CA ILE A 594 -16.95 -20.27 -2.56
C ILE A 594 -16.89 -18.84 -1.99
N SER A 595 -16.69 -18.72 -0.68
CA SER A 595 -16.47 -17.49 0.10
C SER A 595 -15.20 -16.73 -0.27
N SER A 596 -14.23 -17.36 -0.93
CA SER A 596 -12.99 -16.69 -1.39
C SER A 596 -13.18 -15.84 -2.66
N CYS A 597 -14.42 -15.45 -3.01
CA CYS A 597 -14.79 -14.79 -4.26
C CYS A 597 -15.71 -13.58 -4.02
N ILE A 598 -15.31 -12.42 -4.54
CA ILE A 598 -15.83 -11.09 -4.15
C ILE A 598 -16.91 -10.60 -5.12
N CYS A 599 -18.18 -10.49 -4.69
CA CYS A 599 -19.24 -9.87 -5.52
C CYS A 599 -18.91 -8.41 -5.88
N TYR A 600 -19.10 -8.06 -7.15
CA TYR A 600 -18.92 -6.74 -7.76
C TYR A 600 -20.12 -6.43 -8.67
N ASP A 601 -21.21 -6.01 -8.05
CA ASP A 601 -22.10 -4.95 -8.52
C ASP A 601 -22.56 -4.19 -7.27
N SER A 602 -22.80 -2.88 -7.37
CA SER A 602 -23.11 -2.06 -6.19
C SER A 602 -24.47 -2.36 -5.55
N ASN A 603 -25.41 -2.94 -6.30
CA ASN A 603 -26.82 -3.09 -5.94
C ASN A 603 -27.25 -4.57 -5.96
N ALA A 604 -26.32 -5.50 -5.67
CA ALA A 604 -26.50 -6.93 -5.87
C ALA A 604 -26.40 -7.81 -4.61
N ILE A 605 -27.05 -8.98 -4.66
CA ILE A 605 -27.08 -9.98 -3.59
C ILE A 605 -25.81 -10.84 -3.59
N ALA A 606 -25.01 -10.76 -2.53
CA ALA A 606 -23.70 -11.43 -2.43
C ALA A 606 -23.73 -12.97 -2.54
N LEU A 607 -22.58 -13.55 -2.90
CA LEU A 607 -22.41 -14.97 -3.23
C LEU A 607 -22.30 -15.86 -1.98
N SER A 608 -22.92 -17.04 -2.03
CA SER A 608 -22.87 -18.05 -0.97
C SER A 608 -23.19 -19.46 -1.50
N ALA A 609 -23.19 -20.46 -0.61
CA ALA A 609 -23.53 -21.85 -0.95
C ALA A 609 -25.02 -22.09 -1.32
N LEU A 610 -25.91 -21.13 -1.06
CA LEU A 610 -27.34 -21.19 -1.43
C LEU A 610 -27.77 -20.07 -2.38
N GLN A 611 -26.99 -18.99 -2.43
CA GLN A 611 -27.23 -17.80 -3.24
C GLN A 611 -25.92 -17.46 -3.94
N ALA A 612 -25.49 -18.26 -4.92
CA ALA A 612 -24.20 -18.10 -5.60
C ALA A 612 -24.23 -17.02 -6.70
N THR A 613 -25.05 -15.98 -6.56
CA THR A 613 -25.41 -15.06 -7.66
C THR A 613 -25.71 -13.63 -7.20
N CYS A 614 -24.91 -12.68 -7.68
CA CYS A 614 -25.22 -11.24 -7.68
C CYS A 614 -26.45 -10.94 -8.58
N GLN A 615 -27.64 -11.09 -8.00
CA GLN A 615 -28.95 -10.63 -8.49
C GLN A 615 -29.23 -9.21 -7.97
N CYS A 616 -30.03 -8.39 -8.65
CA CYS A 616 -30.39 -7.07 -8.09
C CYS A 616 -31.13 -7.23 -6.75
N ALA A 617 -30.77 -6.40 -5.76
CA ALA A 617 -31.34 -6.44 -4.42
C ALA A 617 -32.84 -6.05 -4.44
N PRO A 618 -33.67 -6.55 -3.50
CA PRO A 618 -35.09 -6.19 -3.46
C PRO A 618 -35.34 -4.68 -3.47
N GLY A 619 -36.30 -4.25 -4.27
CA GLY A 619 -36.59 -2.85 -4.61
C GLY A 619 -35.84 -2.33 -5.86
N TYR A 620 -34.78 -3.01 -6.29
CA TYR A 620 -34.02 -2.71 -7.50
C TYR A 620 -34.32 -3.74 -8.59
N GLY A 621 -34.66 -3.26 -9.78
CA GLY A 621 -34.69 -4.07 -11.00
C GLY A 621 -33.51 -3.75 -11.91
N ASN A 622 -33.66 -4.07 -13.18
CA ASN A 622 -32.63 -4.06 -14.21
C ASN A 622 -31.55 -5.14 -13.95
N SER A 623 -30.26 -4.82 -14.10
CA SER A 623 -29.17 -5.80 -14.17
C SER A 623 -27.96 -5.36 -13.39
N THR A 624 -27.22 -6.30 -12.83
CA THR A 624 -26.01 -6.07 -12.03
C THR A 624 -24.80 -5.71 -12.93
N VAL A 625 -23.87 -4.85 -12.48
CA VAL A 625 -22.69 -4.36 -13.24
C VAL A 625 -21.40 -5.16 -12.99
N THR A 626 -20.98 -5.97 -13.96
CA THR A 626 -19.81 -6.86 -13.86
C THR A 626 -18.47 -6.10 -14.02
N THR A 627 -18.16 -5.09 -13.19
CA THR A 627 -16.75 -4.64 -13.02
C THR A 627 -16.47 -4.08 -11.63
N GLN A 628 -15.32 -4.47 -11.05
CA GLN A 628 -14.71 -3.82 -9.89
C GLN A 628 -14.36 -2.36 -10.23
N GLY A 629 -15.29 -1.43 -9.97
CA GLY A 629 -15.15 0.00 -10.27
C GLY A 629 -16.05 0.56 -11.39
N ALA A 630 -17.02 -0.19 -11.90
CA ALA A 630 -18.10 0.37 -12.72
C ALA A 630 -19.30 0.81 -11.86
N ALA A 631 -20.14 1.71 -12.39
CA ALA A 631 -21.35 2.20 -11.73
C ALA A 631 -22.52 1.21 -11.90
N SER A 632 -23.27 0.95 -10.82
CA SER A 632 -24.36 -0.03 -10.82
C SER A 632 -25.38 0.20 -11.93
N THR A 633 -25.84 -0.90 -12.52
CA THR A 633 -26.90 -0.91 -13.53
C THR A 633 -28.25 -1.42 -13.01
N CYS A 634 -28.33 -1.86 -11.74
CA CYS A 634 -29.63 -2.06 -11.09
C CYS A 634 -30.17 -0.71 -10.64
N ILE A 635 -31.45 -0.44 -10.93
CA ILE A 635 -32.10 0.86 -10.71
C ILE A 635 -33.37 0.63 -9.89
N PRO A 636 -33.67 1.48 -8.89
CA PRO A 636 -34.89 1.33 -8.09
C PRO A 636 -36.14 1.41 -8.98
N CYS A 637 -37.13 0.56 -8.71
CA CYS A 637 -38.35 0.47 -9.50
C CYS A 637 -39.13 1.78 -9.46
N GLN A 638 -39.31 2.41 -10.63
CA GLN A 638 -39.92 3.74 -10.77
C GLN A 638 -41.41 3.74 -10.37
N PRO A 639 -42.04 4.91 -10.14
CA PRO A 639 -43.47 4.98 -9.86
C PRO A 639 -44.30 4.20 -10.90
N GLY A 640 -45.31 3.48 -10.42
CA GLY A 640 -46.07 2.49 -11.19
C GLY A 640 -45.50 1.07 -11.19
N PHE A 641 -44.28 0.86 -10.66
CA PHE A 641 -43.58 -0.42 -10.67
C PHE A 641 -43.08 -0.84 -9.28
N TYR A 642 -43.00 -2.16 -9.05
CA TYR A 642 -42.50 -2.77 -7.83
C TYR A 642 -41.60 -3.98 -8.10
N GLU A 643 -40.69 -4.27 -7.17
CA GLU A 643 -39.85 -5.47 -7.19
C GLU A 643 -40.59 -6.63 -6.52
N ASN A 644 -40.71 -7.76 -7.22
CA ASN A 644 -41.59 -8.88 -6.86
C ASN A 644 -40.88 -10.08 -6.19
N GLY A 645 -39.69 -9.89 -5.63
CA GLY A 645 -38.84 -10.95 -5.09
C GLY A 645 -38.03 -11.71 -6.14
N SER A 646 -37.88 -11.18 -7.37
CA SER A 646 -37.07 -11.78 -8.44
C SER A 646 -35.96 -10.85 -9.00
N GLY A 647 -35.76 -9.69 -8.38
CA GLY A 647 -34.84 -8.64 -8.83
C GLY A 647 -35.36 -7.91 -10.07
N GLN A 648 -36.67 -7.79 -10.25
CA GLN A 648 -37.31 -7.22 -11.46
C GLN A 648 -38.47 -6.29 -11.13
N CYS A 649 -38.51 -5.14 -11.81
CA CYS A 649 -39.57 -4.14 -11.66
C CYS A 649 -40.80 -4.49 -12.50
N VAL A 650 -41.83 -5.02 -11.86
CA VAL A 650 -43.12 -5.36 -12.46
C VAL A 650 -44.06 -4.17 -12.34
N GLN A 651 -44.76 -3.83 -13.43
CA GLN A 651 -45.79 -2.80 -13.40
C GLN A 651 -46.99 -3.26 -12.56
N CYS A 652 -47.62 -2.36 -11.80
CA CYS A 652 -48.79 -2.70 -11.01
C CYS A 652 -49.95 -3.26 -11.87
N ALA A 653 -50.78 -4.12 -11.27
CA ALA A 653 -52.07 -4.47 -11.87
C ALA A 653 -53.04 -3.29 -11.73
N GLN A 654 -53.84 -3.01 -12.77
CA GLN A 654 -54.86 -1.94 -12.76
C GLN A 654 -55.73 -2.03 -11.50
N GLY A 655 -56.01 -0.87 -10.88
CA GLY A 655 -56.60 -0.80 -9.53
C GLY A 655 -55.59 -0.83 -8.39
N ASN A 656 -54.28 -0.95 -8.67
CA ASN A 656 -53.19 -0.84 -7.70
C ASN A 656 -52.11 0.12 -8.22
N PHE A 657 -51.49 0.88 -7.34
CA PHE A 657 -50.48 1.89 -7.65
C PHE A 657 -49.17 1.65 -6.88
N ALA A 658 -48.09 2.29 -7.33
CA ALA A 658 -46.81 2.33 -6.61
C ALA A 658 -46.23 3.75 -6.68
N TYR A 659 -46.12 4.42 -5.53
CA TYR A 659 -45.76 5.83 -5.45
C TYR A 659 -44.32 6.03 -4.93
N GLY A 660 -43.50 6.75 -5.69
CA GLY A 660 -42.06 6.85 -5.44
C GLY A 660 -41.28 5.70 -6.09
N ALA A 661 -39.97 5.64 -5.81
CA ALA A 661 -39.07 4.66 -6.41
C ALA A 661 -38.58 3.62 -5.39
N GLY A 662 -38.43 2.36 -5.81
CA GLY A 662 -37.91 1.26 -4.99
C GLY A 662 -38.97 0.37 -4.33
N ASN A 663 -40.21 0.38 -4.83
CA ASN A 663 -41.34 -0.32 -4.21
C ASN A 663 -41.14 -1.85 -4.18
N LEU A 664 -41.68 -2.54 -3.17
CA LEU A 664 -41.66 -4.01 -3.02
C LEU A 664 -43.03 -4.68 -3.23
N GLN A 665 -44.09 -3.88 -3.41
CA GLN A 665 -45.45 -4.29 -3.69
C GLN A 665 -46.25 -3.07 -4.17
N CYS A 666 -47.36 -3.30 -4.85
CA CYS A 666 -48.33 -2.24 -5.16
C CYS A 666 -49.38 -2.11 -4.05
N THR A 667 -49.88 -0.90 -3.86
CA THR A 667 -50.98 -0.61 -2.92
C THR A 667 -52.29 -0.54 -3.70
N ALA A 668 -53.36 -1.15 -3.21
CA ALA A 668 -54.68 -1.02 -3.84
C ALA A 668 -55.18 0.43 -3.77
N CYS A 669 -55.75 0.91 -4.86
CA CYS A 669 -56.56 2.12 -4.86
C CYS A 669 -57.81 1.91 -3.99
N PRO A 670 -58.34 2.95 -3.30
CA PRO A 670 -59.53 2.80 -2.48
C PRO A 670 -60.75 2.43 -3.33
N HIS A 671 -61.78 1.91 -2.67
CA HIS A 671 -63.12 1.91 -3.25
C HIS A 671 -63.49 3.32 -3.71
N ALA A 672 -64.30 3.44 -4.77
CA ALA A 672 -64.52 4.71 -5.47
C ALA A 672 -63.30 5.36 -6.17
N SER A 673 -62.35 4.58 -6.69
CA SER A 673 -61.24 5.14 -7.47
C SER A 673 -60.66 4.18 -8.52
N GLN A 674 -59.84 4.74 -9.43
CA GLN A 674 -59.00 3.98 -10.37
C GLN A 674 -57.57 4.49 -10.36
N THR A 675 -56.64 3.66 -10.83
CA THR A 675 -55.26 4.04 -11.09
C THR A 675 -55.13 5.12 -12.17
N LEU A 676 -54.13 5.99 -12.03
CA LEU A 676 -53.64 6.87 -13.10
C LEU A 676 -53.03 6.04 -14.26
N PRO A 677 -52.87 6.58 -15.49
CA PRO A 677 -52.37 5.79 -16.63
C PRO A 677 -50.93 5.26 -16.48
N ASP A 678 -50.11 5.90 -15.67
CA ASP A 678 -48.76 5.49 -15.30
C ASP A 678 -48.73 4.56 -14.06
N LEU A 679 -49.88 4.38 -13.40
CA LEU A 679 -50.07 3.69 -12.12
C LEU A 679 -49.22 4.27 -10.95
N SER A 680 -48.74 5.52 -11.05
CA SER A 680 -47.99 6.16 -9.97
C SER A 680 -48.88 6.55 -8.78
N GLY A 681 -50.19 6.61 -9.02
CA GLY A 681 -51.22 6.89 -8.03
C GLY A 681 -52.62 6.51 -8.54
N CYS A 682 -53.64 7.03 -7.87
CA CYS A 682 -55.05 6.86 -8.25
C CYS A 682 -55.71 8.23 -8.51
N THR A 683 -56.93 8.20 -9.03
CA THR A 683 -57.87 9.32 -9.04
C THR A 683 -59.21 8.81 -8.56
N CYS A 684 -59.89 9.60 -7.74
CA CYS A 684 -61.25 9.30 -7.32
C CYS A 684 -62.18 9.23 -8.53
N PHE A 685 -63.18 8.35 -8.43
CA PHE A 685 -64.23 8.21 -9.42
C PHE A 685 -65.17 9.40 -9.40
N ASP A 686 -65.50 9.95 -8.24
CA ASP A 686 -66.14 11.26 -8.20
C ASP A 686 -65.11 12.34 -8.57
N THR A 687 -65.48 13.16 -9.55
CA THR A 687 -64.69 14.29 -10.06
C THR A 687 -65.41 15.63 -9.84
N SER A 688 -66.31 15.67 -8.85
CA SER A 688 -67.00 16.88 -8.41
C SER A 688 -66.03 17.94 -7.89
N ALA A 689 -66.41 19.21 -8.02
CA ALA A 689 -65.65 20.36 -7.51
C ALA A 689 -65.50 20.43 -5.98
N GLY A 690 -66.02 19.42 -5.26
CA GLY A 690 -65.83 19.20 -3.83
C GLY A 690 -65.74 17.71 -3.50
N THR A 691 -65.02 16.95 -4.33
CA THR A 691 -64.38 15.69 -3.94
C THR A 691 -62.91 15.99 -3.65
N ILE A 692 -62.33 15.39 -2.63
CA ILE A 692 -60.92 15.61 -2.29
C ILE A 692 -60.03 15.12 -3.45
N ILE A 693 -59.04 15.92 -3.84
CA ILE A 693 -58.02 15.47 -4.81
C ILE A 693 -57.23 14.31 -4.18
N TRP A 694 -57.29 13.13 -4.79
CA TRP A 694 -56.65 11.92 -4.27
C TRP A 694 -55.15 12.14 -4.00
N SER A 695 -54.66 11.54 -2.92
CA SER A 695 -53.27 11.62 -2.46
C SER A 695 -52.78 10.24 -2.02
N PRO A 696 -51.56 9.81 -2.40
CA PRO A 696 -51.01 8.49 -2.05
C PRO A 696 -50.83 8.29 -0.54
N PHE A 697 -50.75 9.38 0.23
CA PHE A 697 -50.56 9.35 1.69
C PHE A 697 -51.87 9.18 2.47
N LEU A 698 -53.02 9.49 1.85
CA LEU A 698 -54.35 9.36 2.48
C LEU A 698 -55.17 8.22 1.86
N ASN A 699 -54.99 7.98 0.56
CA ASN A 699 -55.54 6.86 -0.21
C ASN A 699 -57.05 6.60 0.05
N VAL A 700 -57.85 7.67 0.03
CA VAL A 700 -59.31 7.69 0.31
C VAL A 700 -60.01 8.62 -0.69
N CYS A 701 -61.32 8.48 -0.89
CA CYS A 701 -62.09 9.21 -1.90
C CYS A 701 -63.39 9.80 -1.34
N GLU A 702 -63.23 10.69 -0.36
CA GLU A 702 -64.30 11.40 0.34
C GLU A 702 -64.65 12.76 -0.30
N CYS A 703 -65.80 13.31 0.11
CA CYS A 703 -66.18 14.69 -0.19
C CYS A 703 -65.27 15.67 0.53
N ASP A 704 -64.95 16.79 -0.12
CA ASP A 704 -64.17 17.88 0.45
C ASP A 704 -65.05 18.75 1.38
N ALA A 705 -64.43 19.70 2.08
CA ALA A 705 -65.11 20.65 2.94
C ALA A 705 -66.23 21.38 2.18
N ASN A 706 -67.36 21.57 2.84
CA ASN A 706 -68.56 22.25 2.34
C ASN A 706 -69.41 21.41 1.36
N TYR A 707 -69.04 20.16 1.10
CA TYR A 707 -69.82 19.20 0.31
C TYR A 707 -70.28 18.00 1.16
N TYR A 708 -71.45 17.47 0.85
CA TYR A 708 -72.03 16.28 1.47
C TYR A 708 -72.31 15.20 0.44
N GLY A 709 -72.35 13.95 0.90
CA GLY A 709 -72.69 12.80 0.09
C GLY A 709 -71.74 11.63 0.35
N ASN A 710 -71.62 10.73 -0.61
CA ASN A 710 -70.80 9.54 -0.43
C ASN A 710 -70.14 9.13 -1.74
N ALA A 711 -68.99 9.75 -2.02
CA ALA A 711 -68.13 9.34 -3.12
C ALA A 711 -67.58 7.91 -2.90
N ASP A 712 -67.19 7.51 -1.68
CA ASP A 712 -66.60 6.20 -1.35
C ASP A 712 -67.44 4.98 -1.77
N LEU A 713 -68.76 5.13 -1.99
CA LEU A 713 -69.65 4.05 -2.45
C LEU A 713 -69.67 3.84 -3.97
N LEU A 714 -68.94 4.63 -4.76
CA LEU A 714 -68.86 4.46 -6.22
C LEU A 714 -68.03 3.25 -6.65
N THR A 715 -68.39 2.70 -7.81
CA THR A 715 -67.70 1.57 -8.47
C THR A 715 -67.26 1.88 -9.91
N ALA A 716 -67.55 3.09 -10.41
CA ALA A 716 -67.11 3.62 -11.71
C ALA A 716 -67.11 5.16 -11.68
N PRO A 717 -66.42 5.87 -12.62
CA PRO A 717 -66.36 7.32 -12.67
C PRO A 717 -67.74 8.01 -12.68
N SER A 718 -67.87 9.09 -11.90
CA SER A 718 -69.12 9.80 -11.60
C SER A 718 -68.88 11.29 -11.36
N THR A 719 -69.97 12.06 -11.30
CA THR A 719 -70.00 13.42 -10.77
C THR A 719 -71.28 13.63 -9.96
N GLY A 720 -71.21 14.44 -8.90
CA GLY A 720 -72.33 14.74 -8.01
C GLY A 720 -72.54 13.77 -6.85
N SER A 721 -71.64 12.82 -6.61
CA SER A 721 -71.70 11.99 -5.39
C SER A 721 -71.30 12.77 -4.15
N CYS A 722 -70.59 13.89 -4.34
CA CYS A 722 -70.41 15.00 -3.43
C CYS A 722 -71.15 16.24 -3.96
N THR A 723 -72.19 16.65 -3.25
CA THR A 723 -73.03 17.82 -3.56
C THR A 723 -72.71 18.93 -2.56
N ALA A 724 -72.52 20.17 -3.01
CA ALA A 724 -72.26 21.25 -2.06
C ALA A 724 -73.48 21.47 -1.13
N CYS A 725 -73.21 21.75 0.15
CA CYS A 725 -74.22 21.86 1.21
C CYS A 725 -75.25 23.00 0.97
N PRO A 726 -76.53 22.89 1.37
CA PRO A 726 -77.57 23.85 0.90
C PRO A 726 -77.26 25.33 1.21
N ASP A 727 -77.84 26.30 0.48
CA ASP A 727 -77.71 27.72 0.88
C ASP A 727 -78.30 27.92 2.27
N GLY A 728 -77.41 28.23 3.20
CA GLY A 728 -77.64 27.80 4.55
C GLY A 728 -76.34 27.30 5.13
N LEU A 729 -75.75 26.15 4.67
CA LEU A 729 -74.91 25.08 5.33
C LEU A 729 -73.45 24.71 4.75
N ILE A 730 -72.40 24.45 5.58
CA ILE A 730 -71.02 23.87 5.29
C ILE A 730 -70.97 22.37 5.73
N SER A 731 -69.86 21.66 5.48
CA SER A 731 -69.49 20.36 6.07
C SER A 731 -67.97 20.32 6.37
N GLN A 732 -67.52 19.32 7.13
CA GLN A 732 -66.10 18.90 7.11
C GLN A 732 -65.92 17.78 6.05
N PRO A 733 -64.71 17.60 5.50
CA PRO A 733 -64.45 16.53 4.53
C PRO A 733 -64.85 15.15 5.06
N GLY A 734 -65.49 14.33 4.22
CA GLY A 734 -65.94 12.96 4.55
C GLY A 734 -67.07 12.82 5.57
N GLN A 735 -67.36 13.84 6.38
CA GLN A 735 -68.26 13.73 7.54
C GLN A 735 -69.75 13.81 7.19
N ALA A 736 -70.13 14.69 6.25
CA ALA A 736 -71.54 14.88 5.89
C ALA A 736 -71.94 13.90 4.77
N ARG A 737 -72.87 12.97 5.03
CA ARG A 737 -73.30 11.97 4.05
C ARG A 737 -74.68 12.29 3.44
N ASN A 738 -75.46 13.16 4.07
CA ASN A 738 -76.77 13.68 3.65
C ASN A 738 -76.83 15.22 3.81
N SER A 739 -77.82 15.87 3.19
CA SER A 739 -77.99 17.33 3.25
C SER A 739 -78.32 17.87 4.64
N THR A 740 -78.86 17.02 5.52
CA THR A 740 -79.11 17.27 6.95
C THR A 740 -77.84 17.34 7.79
N ASP A 741 -76.74 16.79 7.27
CA ASP A 741 -75.49 16.61 8.01
C ASP A 741 -74.58 17.85 7.81
N CYS A 742 -75.00 18.77 6.93
CA CYS A 742 -74.43 20.08 6.74
C CYS A 742 -74.83 21.06 7.87
N TYR A 743 -73.98 22.04 8.19
CA TYR A 743 -74.16 23.07 9.22
C TYR A 743 -73.66 24.45 8.73
N VAL A 744 -74.49 25.50 8.70
CA VAL A 744 -74.33 26.90 8.13
C VAL A 744 -73.20 27.41 7.08
N TYR A 745 -73.41 27.38 5.70
CA TYR A 745 -72.80 27.85 4.36
C TYR A 745 -73.53 27.67 2.90
N LYS A 746 -73.05 26.94 1.81
CA LYS A 746 -73.40 27.01 0.28
C LYS A 746 -73.20 25.74 -0.71
N GLN A 747 -73.85 25.65 -1.94
CA GLN A 747 -74.41 24.43 -2.73
C GLN A 747 -74.15 24.10 -4.30
N ILE A 748 -74.41 22.85 -4.89
CA ILE A 748 -74.74 22.35 -6.36
C ILE A 748 -74.28 20.87 -6.90
N LEU A 749 -74.80 20.26 -8.06
CA LEU A 749 -74.68 18.81 -8.62
C LEU A 749 -75.08 18.48 -10.18
N LYS A 750 -74.47 17.53 -11.02
CA LYS A 750 -75.08 16.74 -12.23
C LYS A 750 -74.30 15.59 -13.07
N ILE A 751 -74.93 14.83 -14.06
CA ILE A 751 -74.49 13.62 -14.97
C ILE A 751 -75.38 13.34 -16.29
N SER A 752 -75.32 12.37 -17.30
CA SER A 752 -74.41 11.38 -18.08
C SER A 752 -75.13 10.59 -19.33
N TYR A 753 -74.51 9.76 -20.26
CA TYR A 753 -75.13 9.05 -21.50
C TYR A 753 -74.37 7.87 -22.33
N VAL A 754 -74.97 7.04 -23.28
CA VAL A 754 -74.38 5.90 -24.18
C VAL A 754 -75.09 5.54 -25.57
N LEU A 755 -74.42 4.88 -26.57
CA LEU A 755 -74.94 3.93 -27.63
C LEU A 755 -73.81 3.10 -28.34
N THR A 756 -73.85 1.73 -28.46
CA THR A 756 -72.85 1.00 -29.32
C THR A 756 -73.05 -0.48 -29.78
N ILE A 757 -73.80 -1.38 -29.11
CA ILE A 757 -73.77 -2.83 -29.49
C ILE A 757 -74.56 -3.11 -30.79
N ILE A 758 -73.85 -3.06 -31.92
CA ILE A 758 -74.21 -3.65 -33.21
C ILE A 758 -73.05 -4.50 -33.79
N ILE A 759 -71.80 -4.28 -33.35
CA ILE A 759 -70.60 -4.82 -34.02
C ILE A 759 -70.30 -6.30 -33.71
N PHE A 760 -70.60 -6.80 -32.50
CA PHE A 760 -70.21 -8.15 -32.05
C PHE A 760 -71.14 -9.30 -32.50
N ILE A 761 -71.61 -9.25 -33.74
CA ILE A 761 -72.21 -10.39 -34.46
C ILE A 761 -71.41 -10.68 -35.76
N LEU A 762 -70.24 -10.04 -35.95
CA LEU A 762 -69.35 -10.24 -37.11
C LEU A 762 -67.96 -10.82 -36.80
N PHE A 763 -67.64 -11.10 -35.54
CA PHE A 763 -66.44 -11.84 -35.09
C PHE A 763 -66.74 -12.63 -33.83
#